data_AF-A0A1J1I2F7-F1
#
_entry.id   AF-A0A1J1I2F7-F1
#
_cell.length_a   1.000
_cell.length_b   1.000
_cell.length_c   1.000
_cell.angle_alpha   90.00
_cell.angle_beta   90.00
_cell.angle_gamma   90.00
#
_symmetry.space_group_name_H-M   'P 1'
#
loop_
_entity.id
_entity.type
_entity.pdbx_description
1 polymer ?
#
loop_
_entity_poly.entity_id
_entity_poly.type
_entity_poly.pdbx_seq_one_letter_code
_entity_poly.pdbx_strand_id
1 'polypeptide(L)'
;MDENQLCFFEESRINCNYDENDFFTRIYNGRWQEILQTEEFKAFLSTGNESFTKDQKLAVAIACLLAFTQHNFTGPDLNTLETFRFETIWNIDRISVDGIEINTNIEHVLLLFISQNILEDLSCQFPSDIVIKIWNLRLIKVFQRSLDEDSVSIYDKLLKIHQELSLEKLNEIKNERFRFLVQLEVISIFLMYRRVNKVADLLKEVKEIYKIEMIEQGVLGMRTKWQQKALPQFHVSIEQNNADMELASEITHRETALIELLKHNDDTLLETMMSVDSDYRNPSQVSSSIQNFVLITARHLEISQPKDKLANEMIEPYLRILLAQKNGPWMIRLDALLMNIKIDANHRRTVERSLQQCEDIVMKIKEKEGQAQPIQRFSYVFSSLMIPRHKIEAQLASLMISLGLIKGALDVYLRIQHWEEVIDCYTRLELRHKAAEIIQQELEKLPTVKLYCLLGDATDDVKCYEKAWEFSNHRSGLAQRYWGNYFFAKHEYAEAIPHLQKSLEINSLQETLWMRLGYAALDVENYELAASAYVRYTQLEPDGFEAWNNLAKCYIKLGNKQRAHKIFQESLKCNFDNWKIWENFLLVSVDVGCFEDALNAYNRLIELKNKYFDEEVLTIIMKAIANDLTDAEGLATSRLRKKALEMLAHLGSIHSNEGVVWELSAMLTNEPLKKAEKLQKAHKGYVSKSPDWAKDETIGLTMLKLCENLCEVSLEASKTFEEREKMLVLSQLSSARLTAQSCVKVAMSNEWESCRGVTSNINQLLERIVLKIKELK
;
A
#
# COMPACT_ATOMS: atom_id res chain seq x y z
N MET A 1 3.46 -23.09 -38.70
CA MET A 1 4.04 -22.43 -37.52
C MET A 1 3.94 -23.37 -36.34
N ASP A 2 4.92 -23.41 -35.44
CA ASP A 2 4.64 -23.89 -34.08
C ASP A 2 3.69 -22.82 -33.51
N GLU A 3 2.40 -23.14 -33.29
CA GLU A 3 1.34 -22.18 -32.97
C GLU A 3 1.75 -21.23 -31.82
N ASN A 4 2.62 -21.70 -30.93
CA ASN A 4 3.23 -20.96 -29.82
C ASN A 4 4.03 -19.71 -30.24
N GLN A 5 4.64 -19.69 -31.42
CA GLN A 5 5.46 -18.56 -31.84
C GLN A 5 4.59 -17.29 -31.98
N LEU A 6 3.32 -17.41 -32.41
CA LEU A 6 2.44 -16.28 -32.75
C LEU A 6 2.18 -15.31 -31.59
N CYS A 7 2.42 -15.78 -30.37
CA CYS A 7 2.25 -14.99 -29.17
C CYS A 7 3.55 -14.30 -28.72
N PHE A 8 4.69 -14.58 -29.35
CA PHE A 8 6.01 -14.19 -28.87
C PHE A 8 6.62 -13.08 -29.74
N PHE A 9 6.61 -11.85 -29.24
CA PHE A 9 7.09 -10.64 -29.92
C PHE A 9 8.52 -10.23 -29.55
N GLU A 10 9.34 -11.14 -29.00
CA GLU A 10 10.72 -10.84 -28.58
C GLU A 10 11.74 -10.90 -29.72
N GLU A 11 11.48 -11.67 -30.78
CA GLU A 11 12.49 -12.02 -31.78
C GLU A 11 12.23 -11.31 -33.10
N SER A 12 12.73 -10.08 -33.23
CA SER A 12 12.81 -9.36 -34.52
C SER A 12 13.77 -10.01 -35.54
N ARG A 13 14.17 -11.28 -35.34
CA ARG A 13 15.21 -11.99 -36.11
C ARG A 13 14.89 -13.44 -36.46
N ILE A 14 13.67 -13.93 -36.24
CA ILE A 14 13.28 -15.16 -36.97
C ILE A 14 13.03 -14.73 -38.42
N ASN A 15 14.09 -14.80 -39.24
CA ASN A 15 13.95 -14.83 -40.70
C ASN A 15 13.20 -16.10 -41.07
N CYS A 16 11.90 -16.01 -40.93
CA CYS A 16 10.93 -16.87 -41.54
C CYS A 16 11.04 -16.65 -43.05
N ASN A 17 11.75 -17.53 -43.77
CA ASN A 17 11.71 -17.63 -45.23
C ASN A 17 10.31 -18.08 -45.68
N TYR A 18 9.30 -17.23 -45.45
CA TYR A 18 7.90 -17.49 -45.78
C TYR A 18 7.40 -16.47 -46.78
N ASP A 19 6.30 -16.84 -47.43
CA ASP A 19 5.60 -16.00 -48.41
C ASP A 19 5.20 -14.65 -47.76
N GLU A 20 5.55 -13.54 -48.41
CA GLU A 20 5.20 -12.19 -47.94
C GLU A 20 3.68 -11.94 -47.93
N ASN A 21 2.91 -12.82 -48.60
CA ASN A 21 1.45 -12.80 -48.60
C ASN A 21 0.82 -13.48 -47.38
N ASP A 22 1.58 -14.16 -46.52
CA ASP A 22 1.03 -14.75 -45.30
C ASP A 22 0.71 -13.67 -44.24
N PHE A 23 -0.51 -13.71 -43.69
CA PHE A 23 -0.98 -12.75 -42.70
C PHE A 23 -0.06 -12.70 -41.46
N PHE A 24 0.40 -13.85 -41.00
CA PHE A 24 1.23 -13.92 -39.81
C PHE A 24 2.64 -13.38 -40.04
N THR A 25 3.23 -13.61 -41.22
CA THR A 25 4.50 -12.98 -41.62
C THR A 25 4.43 -11.45 -41.54
N ARG A 26 3.31 -10.85 -41.94
CA ARG A 26 3.10 -9.39 -41.80
C ARG A 26 2.99 -8.96 -40.34
N ILE A 27 2.28 -9.71 -39.49
CA ILE A 27 2.19 -9.44 -38.04
C ILE A 27 3.60 -9.46 -37.40
N TYR A 28 4.41 -10.48 -37.69
CA TYR A 28 5.77 -10.58 -37.16
C TYR A 28 6.68 -9.43 -37.56
N ASN A 29 6.54 -8.97 -38.79
CA ASN A 29 7.38 -7.89 -39.31
C ASN A 29 6.88 -6.50 -38.86
N GLY A 30 5.89 -6.42 -37.96
CA GLY A 30 5.33 -5.14 -37.52
C GLY A 30 4.41 -4.46 -38.53
N ARG A 31 3.98 -5.19 -39.58
CA ARG A 31 3.20 -4.69 -40.72
C ARG A 31 1.72 -5.06 -40.64
N TRP A 32 1.16 -5.14 -39.43
CA TRP A 32 -0.26 -5.45 -39.22
C TRP A 32 -1.20 -4.39 -39.82
N GLN A 33 -0.73 -3.17 -40.07
CA GLN A 33 -1.50 -2.15 -40.77
C GLN A 33 -1.79 -2.52 -42.23
N GLU A 34 -0.86 -3.20 -42.91
CA GLU A 34 -1.07 -3.67 -44.28
C GLU A 34 -2.22 -4.68 -44.35
N ILE A 35 -2.40 -5.48 -43.28
CA ILE A 35 -3.52 -6.44 -43.16
C ILE A 35 -4.86 -5.71 -43.15
N LEU A 36 -4.95 -4.59 -42.41
CA LEU A 36 -6.19 -3.80 -42.33
C LEU A 36 -6.53 -3.10 -43.66
N GLN A 37 -5.61 -3.07 -44.62
CA GLN A 37 -5.80 -2.45 -45.93
C GLN A 37 -6.08 -3.46 -47.05
N THR A 38 -5.98 -4.76 -46.79
CA THR A 38 -6.18 -5.76 -47.84
C THR A 38 -7.64 -5.83 -48.28
N GLU A 39 -7.87 -6.17 -49.55
CA GLU A 39 -9.20 -6.50 -50.06
C GLU A 39 -9.81 -7.72 -49.32
N GLU A 40 -8.97 -8.61 -48.82
CA GLU A 40 -9.38 -9.77 -48.00
C GLU A 40 -9.98 -9.34 -46.66
N PHE A 41 -9.42 -8.31 -46.00
CA PHE A 41 -9.99 -7.74 -44.78
C PHE A 41 -11.31 -7.01 -45.06
N LYS A 42 -11.41 -6.29 -46.20
CA LYS A 42 -12.69 -5.70 -46.62
C LYS A 42 -13.75 -6.79 -46.90
N ALA A 43 -13.35 -7.87 -47.56
CA ALA A 43 -14.22 -9.02 -47.81
C ALA A 43 -14.68 -9.66 -46.50
N PHE A 44 -13.76 -9.86 -45.54
CA PHE A 44 -14.03 -10.37 -44.19
C PHE A 44 -15.14 -9.59 -43.48
N LEU A 45 -15.05 -8.26 -43.49
CA LEU A 45 -16.09 -7.40 -42.92
C LEU A 45 -17.42 -7.57 -43.66
N SER A 46 -17.41 -7.68 -44.99
CA SER A 46 -18.64 -7.74 -45.79
C SER A 46 -19.38 -9.08 -45.74
N THR A 47 -18.69 -10.21 -45.54
CA THR A 47 -19.28 -11.57 -45.63
C THR A 47 -19.59 -12.21 -44.28
N GLY A 48 -19.39 -11.51 -43.16
CA GLY A 48 -19.73 -12.00 -41.83
C GLY A 48 -18.84 -13.15 -41.32
N ASN A 49 -17.59 -13.22 -41.77
CA ASN A 49 -16.56 -14.17 -41.31
C ASN A 49 -16.81 -15.68 -41.58
N GLU A 50 -17.94 -16.08 -42.19
CA GLU A 50 -18.28 -17.51 -42.37
C GLU A 50 -17.33 -18.27 -43.31
N SER A 51 -16.74 -17.57 -44.29
CA SER A 51 -15.86 -18.17 -45.32
C SER A 51 -14.38 -18.26 -44.95
N PHE A 52 -13.98 -17.79 -43.77
CA PHE A 52 -12.56 -17.67 -43.37
C PHE A 52 -12.11 -18.81 -42.45
N THR A 53 -10.87 -19.25 -42.60
CA THR A 53 -10.28 -20.29 -41.74
C THR A 53 -10.03 -19.77 -40.31
N LYS A 54 -9.86 -20.69 -39.36
CA LYS A 54 -9.46 -20.38 -37.97
C LYS A 54 -8.26 -19.43 -37.93
N ASP A 55 -7.23 -19.74 -38.71
CA ASP A 55 -5.97 -19.01 -38.76
C ASP A 55 -6.13 -17.60 -39.33
N GLN A 56 -6.92 -17.45 -40.40
CA GLN A 56 -7.23 -16.14 -40.97
C GLN A 56 -8.03 -15.27 -40.00
N LYS A 57 -9.05 -15.84 -39.35
CA LYS A 57 -9.83 -15.16 -38.30
C LYS A 57 -8.91 -14.69 -37.16
N LEU A 58 -8.05 -15.57 -36.67
CA LEU A 58 -7.10 -15.27 -35.61
C LEU A 58 -6.13 -14.16 -36.03
N ALA A 59 -5.58 -14.22 -37.23
CA ALA A 59 -4.66 -13.19 -37.73
C ALA A 59 -5.33 -11.81 -37.83
N VAL A 60 -6.58 -11.74 -38.32
CA VAL A 60 -7.34 -10.49 -38.38
C VAL A 60 -7.61 -9.93 -36.97
N ALA A 61 -8.00 -10.79 -36.03
CA ALA A 61 -8.24 -10.37 -34.66
C ALA A 61 -6.97 -9.81 -33.99
N ILE A 62 -5.83 -10.47 -34.20
CA ILE A 62 -4.52 -10.04 -33.72
C ILE A 62 -4.14 -8.71 -34.34
N ALA A 63 -4.27 -8.56 -35.67
CA ALA A 63 -3.92 -7.34 -36.38
C ALA A 63 -4.75 -6.14 -35.88
N CYS A 64 -6.06 -6.33 -35.67
CA CYS A 64 -6.93 -5.29 -35.11
C CYS A 64 -6.51 -4.89 -33.69
N LEU A 65 -6.21 -5.87 -32.83
CA LEU A 65 -5.78 -5.61 -31.45
C LEU A 65 -4.43 -4.88 -31.41
N LEU A 66 -3.47 -5.29 -32.23
CA LEU A 66 -2.15 -4.67 -32.32
C LEU A 66 -2.25 -3.24 -32.85
N ALA A 67 -3.01 -3.00 -33.92
CA ALA A 67 -3.24 -1.65 -34.44
C ALA A 67 -3.90 -0.74 -33.39
N PHE A 68 -4.93 -1.24 -32.71
CA PHE A 68 -5.57 -0.50 -31.60
C PHE A 68 -4.58 -0.18 -30.48
N THR A 69 -3.75 -1.15 -30.09
CA THR A 69 -2.74 -0.99 -29.03
C THR A 69 -1.66 0.00 -29.45
N GLN A 70 -1.26 -0.02 -30.73
CA GLN A 70 -0.25 0.88 -31.28
C GLN A 70 -0.69 2.33 -31.15
N HIS A 71 -1.92 2.59 -31.59
CA HIS A 71 -2.48 3.92 -31.61
C HIS A 71 -2.76 4.49 -30.22
N ASN A 72 -3.16 3.65 -29.26
CA ASN A 72 -3.60 4.13 -27.95
C ASN A 72 -2.55 4.02 -26.83
N PHE A 73 -1.47 3.25 -27.02
CA PHE A 73 -0.49 2.95 -25.96
C PHE A 73 0.97 3.15 -26.36
N THR A 74 1.44 2.56 -27.47
CA THR A 74 2.88 2.45 -27.74
C THR A 74 3.42 3.46 -28.76
N GLY A 75 2.61 3.80 -29.76
CA GLY A 75 3.05 4.52 -30.96
C GLY A 75 4.00 3.70 -31.84
N PRO A 76 4.43 4.26 -32.99
CA PRO A 76 4.04 5.54 -33.58
C PRO A 76 2.58 5.56 -34.11
N ASP A 77 2.06 6.75 -34.44
CA ASP A 77 0.69 6.92 -34.95
C ASP A 77 0.46 6.25 -36.31
N LEU A 78 -0.74 5.69 -36.49
CA LEU A 78 -1.14 5.04 -37.72
C LEU A 78 -1.51 6.09 -38.78
N ASN A 79 -0.70 6.21 -39.82
CA ASN A 79 -0.84 7.25 -40.85
C ASN A 79 -2.09 7.12 -41.76
N THR A 80 -2.82 5.98 -41.77
CA THR A 80 -3.76 5.63 -42.87
C THR A 80 -5.07 4.96 -42.45
N LEU A 81 -5.53 5.09 -41.20
CA LEU A 81 -6.84 4.54 -40.79
C LEU A 81 -8.05 5.41 -41.18
N GLU A 82 -7.84 6.53 -41.88
CA GLU A 82 -8.83 7.60 -42.06
C GLU A 82 -10.15 7.23 -42.77
N THR A 83 -10.35 6.03 -43.34
CA THR A 83 -11.54 5.76 -44.17
C THR A 83 -12.06 4.32 -44.14
N PHE A 84 -12.38 3.80 -42.96
CA PHE A 84 -13.27 2.64 -42.88
C PHE A 84 -14.57 3.01 -42.19
N ARG A 85 -15.66 3.11 -42.96
CA ARG A 85 -17.02 3.20 -42.42
C ARG A 85 -17.44 1.81 -41.95
N PHE A 86 -17.07 1.44 -40.74
CA PHE A 86 -17.46 0.18 -40.09
C PHE A 86 -18.92 0.19 -39.59
N GLU A 87 -19.57 1.36 -39.59
CA GLU A 87 -20.87 1.63 -38.94
C GLU A 87 -22.04 0.79 -39.47
N THR A 88 -21.96 0.25 -40.68
CA THR A 88 -23.11 -0.45 -41.30
C THR A 88 -23.30 -1.90 -40.86
N ILE A 89 -22.29 -2.54 -40.25
CA ILE A 89 -22.34 -3.99 -39.93
C ILE A 89 -22.48 -4.22 -38.43
N TRP A 90 -21.81 -3.40 -37.62
CA TRP A 90 -21.75 -3.57 -36.18
C TRP A 90 -22.55 -2.45 -35.52
N ASN A 91 -23.66 -2.80 -34.87
CA ASN A 91 -24.46 -1.84 -34.13
C ASN A 91 -23.70 -1.46 -32.86
N ILE A 92 -22.86 -0.42 -32.93
CA ILE A 92 -22.08 0.06 -31.78
C ILE A 92 -22.94 1.06 -31.01
N ASP A 93 -23.96 0.55 -30.32
CA ASP A 93 -24.49 1.30 -29.19
C ASP A 93 -23.34 1.50 -28.20
N ARG A 94 -23.23 2.71 -27.61
CA ARG A 94 -22.13 3.12 -26.71
C ARG A 94 -21.71 1.96 -25.81
N ILE A 95 -20.53 1.39 -26.09
CA ILE A 95 -20.04 0.20 -25.41
C ILE A 95 -19.80 0.56 -23.95
N SER A 96 -20.54 -0.08 -23.06
CA SER A 96 -20.34 0.00 -21.63
C SER A 96 -20.37 -1.41 -21.03
N VAL A 97 -19.49 -1.64 -20.06
CA VAL A 97 -19.46 -2.87 -19.27
C VAL A 97 -19.70 -2.46 -17.82
N ASP A 98 -20.66 -3.09 -17.15
CA ASP A 98 -21.09 -2.74 -15.78
C ASP A 98 -21.47 -1.24 -15.61
N GLY A 99 -21.95 -0.60 -16.68
CA GLY A 99 -22.26 0.84 -16.68
C GLY A 99 -21.03 1.76 -16.70
N ILE A 100 -19.84 1.22 -16.97
CA ILE A 100 -18.58 1.94 -17.17
C ILE A 100 -18.37 2.16 -18.67
N GLU A 101 -18.14 3.41 -19.06
CA GLU A 101 -17.90 3.81 -20.45
C GLU A 101 -16.40 3.75 -20.80
N ILE A 102 -16.10 3.61 -22.10
CA ILE A 102 -14.75 3.76 -22.64
C ILE A 102 -14.33 5.22 -22.56
N ASN A 103 -13.07 5.48 -22.22
CA ASN A 103 -12.53 6.84 -22.13
C ASN A 103 -12.62 7.56 -23.50
N THR A 104 -12.98 8.85 -23.48
CA THR A 104 -13.20 9.64 -24.72
C THR A 104 -11.94 9.83 -25.56
N ASN A 105 -10.75 9.71 -24.97
CA ASN A 105 -9.47 9.82 -25.68
C ASN A 105 -9.01 8.52 -26.35
N ILE A 106 -9.75 7.42 -26.17
CA ILE A 106 -9.44 6.16 -26.83
C ILE A 106 -10.04 6.20 -28.23
N GLU A 107 -9.17 6.12 -29.22
CA GLU A 107 -9.54 6.18 -30.63
C GLU A 107 -9.61 4.77 -31.24
N HIS A 108 -10.32 4.64 -32.37
CA HIS A 108 -10.47 3.39 -33.12
C HIS A 108 -11.03 2.20 -32.31
N VAL A 109 -11.95 2.47 -31.37
CA VAL A 109 -12.65 1.45 -30.54
C VAL A 109 -13.24 0.29 -31.35
N LEU A 110 -13.64 0.55 -32.60
CA LEU A 110 -14.10 -0.43 -33.57
C LEU A 110 -13.13 -1.61 -33.78
N LEU A 111 -11.82 -1.35 -33.83
CA LEU A 111 -10.81 -2.40 -34.00
C LEU A 111 -10.78 -3.34 -32.80
N LEU A 112 -10.91 -2.78 -31.60
CA LEU A 112 -10.98 -3.55 -30.36
C LEU A 112 -12.22 -4.44 -30.35
N PHE A 113 -13.37 -3.92 -30.81
CA PHE A 113 -14.62 -4.67 -30.88
C PHE A 113 -14.59 -5.80 -31.92
N ILE A 114 -14.04 -5.54 -33.11
CA ILE A 114 -13.84 -6.58 -34.14
C ILE A 114 -12.97 -7.70 -33.58
N SER A 115 -11.86 -7.35 -32.93
CA SER A 115 -10.98 -8.33 -32.28
C SER A 115 -11.72 -9.14 -31.22
N GLN A 116 -12.54 -8.48 -30.39
CA GLN A 116 -13.34 -9.13 -29.35
C GLN A 116 -14.31 -10.15 -29.91
N ASN A 117 -15.14 -9.79 -30.89
CA ASN A 117 -16.14 -10.71 -31.43
C ASN A 117 -15.50 -11.95 -32.06
N ILE A 118 -14.36 -11.77 -32.76
CA ILE A 118 -13.65 -12.89 -33.38
C ILE A 118 -13.04 -13.80 -32.32
N LEU A 119 -12.37 -13.24 -31.31
CA LEU A 119 -11.71 -14.05 -30.27
C LEU A 119 -12.70 -14.73 -29.34
N GLU A 120 -13.87 -14.13 -29.08
CA GLU A 120 -14.96 -14.77 -28.34
C GLU A 120 -15.58 -15.93 -29.13
N ASP A 121 -15.82 -15.77 -30.45
CA ASP A 121 -16.28 -16.85 -31.34
C ASP A 121 -15.26 -18.01 -31.40
N LEU A 122 -13.99 -17.68 -31.62
CA LEU A 122 -12.91 -18.66 -31.65
C LEU A 122 -12.74 -19.36 -30.30
N SER A 123 -12.91 -18.66 -29.17
CA SER A 123 -12.85 -19.27 -27.84
C SER A 123 -13.98 -20.25 -27.58
N CYS A 124 -15.17 -20.01 -28.17
CA CYS A 124 -16.30 -20.94 -28.06
C CYS A 124 -16.09 -22.18 -28.93
N GLN A 125 -15.53 -22.02 -30.13
CA GLN A 125 -15.27 -23.11 -31.06
C GLN A 125 -14.06 -23.97 -30.63
N PHE A 126 -13.02 -23.36 -30.06
CA PHE A 126 -11.75 -24.00 -29.71
C PHE A 126 -11.34 -23.75 -28.24
N PRO A 127 -12.08 -24.27 -27.25
CA PRO A 127 -11.86 -23.97 -25.84
C PRO A 127 -10.57 -24.57 -25.24
N SER A 128 -9.89 -25.49 -25.93
CA SER A 128 -8.62 -26.08 -25.48
C SER A 128 -7.37 -25.37 -26.02
N ASP A 129 -7.53 -24.45 -26.97
CA ASP A 129 -6.41 -23.82 -27.67
C ASP A 129 -5.72 -22.77 -26.78
N ILE A 130 -4.42 -22.95 -26.53
CA ILE A 130 -3.63 -22.07 -25.67
C ILE A 130 -3.36 -20.69 -26.30
N VAL A 131 -3.20 -20.62 -27.62
CA VAL A 131 -2.92 -19.38 -28.34
C VAL A 131 -4.12 -18.46 -28.29
N ILE A 132 -5.32 -19.01 -28.54
CA ILE A 132 -6.58 -18.26 -28.45
C ILE A 132 -6.79 -17.74 -27.02
N LYS A 133 -6.45 -18.53 -26.00
CA LYS A 133 -6.55 -18.10 -24.59
C LYS A 133 -5.62 -16.95 -24.23
N ILE A 134 -4.36 -17.02 -24.67
CA ILE A 134 -3.39 -15.96 -24.42
C ILE A 134 -3.82 -14.67 -25.13
N TRP A 135 -4.31 -14.75 -26.37
CA TRP A 135 -4.83 -13.58 -27.08
C TRP A 135 -6.11 -13.02 -26.45
N ASN A 136 -7.00 -13.86 -25.93
CA ASN A 136 -8.14 -13.42 -25.13
C ASN A 136 -7.70 -12.70 -23.85
N LEU A 137 -6.70 -13.23 -23.13
CA LEU A 137 -6.13 -12.59 -21.95
C LEU A 137 -5.61 -11.18 -22.28
N ARG A 138 -4.87 -11.05 -23.38
CA ARG A 138 -4.31 -9.78 -23.88
C ARG A 138 -5.39 -8.79 -24.30
N LEU A 139 -6.39 -9.25 -25.06
CA LEU A 139 -7.55 -8.46 -25.44
C LEU A 139 -8.23 -7.88 -24.21
N ILE A 140 -8.55 -8.73 -23.24
CA ILE A 140 -9.25 -8.30 -22.03
C ILE A 140 -8.41 -7.29 -21.24
N LYS A 141 -7.10 -7.49 -21.16
CA LYS A 141 -6.19 -6.54 -20.53
C LYS A 141 -6.23 -5.17 -21.23
N VAL A 142 -6.11 -5.15 -22.56
CA VAL A 142 -6.18 -3.91 -23.36
C VAL A 142 -7.55 -3.23 -23.22
N PHE A 143 -8.63 -4.02 -23.22
CA PHE A 143 -9.99 -3.54 -23.02
C PHE A 143 -10.15 -2.89 -21.65
N GLN A 144 -9.72 -3.55 -20.57
CA GLN A 144 -9.76 -2.99 -19.22
C GLN A 144 -8.96 -1.67 -19.10
N ARG A 145 -7.81 -1.58 -19.77
CA ARG A 145 -6.99 -0.35 -19.77
C ARG A 145 -7.60 0.80 -20.55
N SER A 146 -8.59 0.51 -21.41
CA SER A 146 -9.32 1.50 -22.22
C SER A 146 -10.55 2.07 -21.49
N LEU A 147 -10.99 1.44 -20.40
CA LEU A 147 -12.06 1.93 -19.54
C LEU A 147 -11.56 3.00 -18.57
N ASP A 148 -12.48 3.86 -18.13
CA ASP A 148 -12.20 4.85 -17.07
C ASP A 148 -11.93 4.17 -15.71
N GLU A 149 -12.58 3.04 -15.45
CA GLU A 149 -12.56 2.33 -14.17
C GLU A 149 -12.42 0.80 -14.32
N ASP A 150 -11.99 0.16 -13.24
CA ASP A 150 -11.87 -1.29 -13.14
C ASP A 150 -13.25 -1.95 -13.02
N SER A 151 -13.51 -2.94 -13.88
CA SER A 151 -14.79 -3.67 -13.93
C SER A 151 -14.68 -5.02 -13.21
N VAL A 152 -15.73 -5.35 -12.44
CA VAL A 152 -15.85 -6.65 -11.76
C VAL A 152 -16.07 -7.77 -12.78
N SER A 153 -16.96 -7.58 -13.75
CA SER A 153 -17.27 -8.60 -14.76
C SER A 153 -16.05 -8.97 -15.60
N ILE A 154 -15.20 -7.98 -15.91
CA ILE A 154 -13.95 -8.21 -16.63
C ILE A 154 -12.96 -8.98 -15.76
N TYR A 155 -12.84 -8.62 -14.48
CA TYR A 155 -12.01 -9.34 -13.53
C TYR A 155 -12.42 -10.82 -13.41
N ASP A 156 -13.71 -11.12 -13.35
CA ASP A 156 -14.22 -12.50 -13.29
C ASP A 156 -13.89 -13.30 -14.55
N LYS A 157 -14.00 -12.68 -15.73
CA LYS A 157 -13.55 -13.29 -17.00
C LYS A 157 -12.04 -13.62 -16.96
N LEU A 158 -11.22 -12.71 -16.44
CA LEU A 158 -9.77 -12.91 -16.29
C LEU A 158 -9.46 -14.04 -15.31
N LEU A 159 -10.17 -14.11 -14.18
CA LEU A 159 -10.01 -15.19 -13.22
C LEU A 159 -10.31 -16.55 -13.84
N LYS A 160 -11.38 -16.64 -14.65
CA LYS A 160 -11.73 -17.88 -15.36
C LYS A 160 -10.64 -18.29 -16.34
N ILE A 161 -10.13 -17.38 -17.17
CA ILE A 161 -9.05 -17.68 -18.11
C ILE A 161 -7.78 -18.10 -17.37
N HIS A 162 -7.44 -17.43 -16.27
CA HIS A 162 -6.30 -17.79 -15.44
C HIS A 162 -6.43 -19.19 -14.82
N GLN A 163 -7.62 -19.55 -14.31
CA GLN A 163 -7.89 -20.91 -13.81
C GLN A 163 -7.75 -21.96 -14.92
N GLU A 164 -8.15 -21.63 -16.14
CA GLU A 164 -8.03 -22.51 -17.28
C GLU A 164 -6.59 -22.64 -17.81
N LEU A 165 -5.74 -21.62 -17.61
CA LEU A 165 -4.30 -21.61 -17.86
C LEU A 165 -3.53 -22.17 -16.66
N SER A 166 -3.84 -23.41 -16.26
CA SER A 166 -3.13 -24.09 -15.17
C SER A 166 -1.63 -24.26 -15.48
N LEU A 167 -0.81 -24.44 -14.45
CA LEU A 167 0.63 -24.73 -14.59
C LEU A 167 0.89 -25.92 -15.52
N GLU A 168 0.02 -26.94 -15.49
CA GLU A 168 0.09 -28.11 -16.37
C GLU A 168 -0.01 -27.73 -17.86
N LYS A 169 -0.93 -26.83 -18.21
CA LYS A 169 -1.07 -26.36 -19.60
C LYS A 169 0.03 -25.39 -20.00
N LEU A 170 0.50 -24.55 -19.08
CA LEU A 170 1.65 -23.70 -19.34
C LEU A 170 2.92 -24.53 -19.62
N ASN A 171 3.02 -25.74 -19.07
CA ASN A 171 4.11 -26.67 -19.37
C ASN A 171 4.02 -27.32 -20.77
N GLU A 172 2.89 -27.20 -21.47
CA GLU A 172 2.79 -27.61 -22.88
C GLU A 172 3.59 -26.66 -23.80
N ILE A 173 3.84 -25.43 -23.34
CA ILE A 173 4.68 -24.45 -24.04
C ILE A 173 6.15 -24.90 -23.97
N LYS A 174 6.69 -25.36 -25.11
CA LYS A 174 8.07 -25.83 -25.22
C LYS A 174 9.12 -24.75 -24.98
N ASN A 175 8.83 -23.50 -25.35
CA ASN A 175 9.77 -22.39 -25.18
C ASN A 175 9.66 -21.82 -23.75
N GLU A 176 10.71 -22.03 -22.96
CA GLU A 176 10.74 -21.62 -21.55
C GLU A 176 10.57 -20.11 -21.33
N ARG A 177 11.07 -19.29 -22.27
CA ARG A 177 10.97 -17.82 -22.18
C ARG A 177 9.58 -17.33 -22.48
N PHE A 178 8.95 -17.94 -23.48
CA PHE A 178 7.57 -17.62 -23.77
C PHE A 178 6.67 -18.03 -22.59
N ARG A 179 6.91 -19.20 -21.98
CA ARG A 179 6.24 -19.61 -20.74
C ARG A 179 6.45 -18.60 -19.61
N PHE A 180 7.68 -18.11 -19.43
CA PHE A 180 8.02 -17.09 -18.44
C PHE A 180 7.28 -15.78 -18.70
N LEU A 181 7.24 -15.30 -19.95
CA LEU A 181 6.49 -14.11 -20.32
C LEU A 181 5.01 -14.22 -19.98
N VAL A 182 4.37 -15.34 -20.34
CA VAL A 182 2.94 -15.53 -20.09
C VAL A 182 2.65 -15.48 -18.58
N GLN A 183 3.52 -16.04 -17.74
CA GLN A 183 3.40 -15.93 -16.30
C GLN A 183 3.54 -14.46 -15.82
N LEU A 184 4.47 -13.70 -16.39
CA LEU A 184 4.61 -12.27 -16.11
C LEU A 184 3.39 -11.46 -16.60
N GLU A 185 2.79 -11.81 -17.73
CA GLU A 185 1.54 -11.21 -18.21
C GLU A 185 0.41 -11.43 -17.20
N VAL A 186 0.25 -12.66 -16.70
CA VAL A 186 -0.74 -12.97 -15.65
C VAL A 186 -0.48 -12.17 -14.38
N ILE A 187 0.77 -12.07 -13.92
CA ILE A 187 1.14 -11.28 -12.74
C ILE A 187 0.80 -9.80 -12.94
N SER A 188 1.14 -9.24 -14.10
CA SER A 188 0.87 -7.84 -14.42
C SER A 188 -0.63 -7.50 -14.43
N ILE A 189 -1.50 -8.47 -14.77
CA ILE A 189 -2.95 -8.34 -14.68
C ILE A 189 -3.41 -8.31 -13.23
N PHE A 190 -2.91 -9.21 -12.38
CA PHE A 190 -3.24 -9.16 -10.95
C PHE A 190 -2.74 -7.88 -10.27
N LEU A 191 -1.59 -7.35 -10.72
CA LEU A 191 -1.10 -6.03 -10.28
C LEU A 191 -2.03 -4.89 -10.71
N MET A 192 -2.58 -4.94 -11.92
CA MET A 192 -3.56 -3.93 -12.39
C MET A 192 -4.78 -3.84 -11.45
N TYR A 193 -5.27 -4.98 -10.96
CA TYR A 193 -6.36 -5.06 -9.98
C TYR A 193 -5.89 -5.01 -8.51
N ARG A 194 -4.63 -4.62 -8.26
CA ARG A 194 -4.02 -4.49 -6.93
C ARG A 194 -4.15 -5.73 -6.03
N ARG A 195 -4.09 -6.93 -6.59
CA ARG A 195 -4.10 -8.18 -5.80
C ARG A 195 -2.71 -8.50 -5.25
N VAL A 196 -2.22 -7.65 -4.35
CA VAL A 196 -0.84 -7.63 -3.84
C VAL A 196 -0.38 -8.98 -3.29
N ASN A 197 -1.20 -9.64 -2.46
CA ASN A 197 -0.85 -10.92 -1.85
C ASN A 197 -0.69 -12.03 -2.90
N LYS A 198 -1.65 -12.12 -3.83
CA LYS A 198 -1.59 -13.10 -4.92
C LYS A 198 -0.38 -12.85 -5.84
N VAL A 199 -0.04 -11.58 -6.07
CA VAL A 199 1.15 -11.23 -6.84
C VAL A 199 2.43 -11.65 -6.11
N ALA A 200 2.51 -11.45 -4.80
CA ALA A 200 3.66 -11.88 -4.00
C ALA A 200 3.88 -13.40 -4.09
N ASP A 201 2.80 -14.18 -3.98
CA ASP A 201 2.85 -15.64 -4.12
C ASP A 201 3.33 -16.06 -5.53
N LEU A 202 2.72 -15.49 -6.58
CA LEU A 202 3.12 -15.78 -7.97
C LEU A 202 4.56 -15.36 -8.29
N LEU A 203 5.02 -14.22 -7.77
CA LEU A 203 6.41 -13.79 -7.93
C LEU A 203 7.38 -14.76 -7.24
N LYS A 204 7.00 -15.30 -6.07
CA LYS A 204 7.80 -16.31 -5.38
C LYS A 204 7.87 -17.61 -6.17
N GLU A 205 6.74 -18.09 -6.69
CA GLU A 205 6.70 -19.27 -7.56
C GLU A 205 7.60 -19.10 -8.80
N VAL A 206 7.53 -17.92 -9.44
CA VAL A 206 8.37 -17.61 -10.60
C VAL A 206 9.87 -17.58 -10.23
N LYS A 207 10.24 -17.00 -9.08
CA LYS A 207 11.63 -17.02 -8.59
C LYS A 207 12.14 -18.45 -8.41
N GLU A 208 11.32 -19.32 -7.82
CA GLU A 208 11.66 -20.73 -7.55
C GLU A 208 11.79 -21.56 -8.84
N ILE A 209 10.83 -21.43 -9.77
CA ILE A 209 10.83 -22.18 -11.03
C ILE A 209 12.04 -21.80 -11.90
N TYR A 210 12.33 -20.50 -12.02
CA TYR A 210 13.35 -19.98 -12.92
C TYR A 210 14.71 -19.74 -12.25
N LYS A 211 14.85 -20.07 -10.95
CA LYS A 211 16.07 -19.92 -10.15
C LYS A 211 16.67 -18.51 -10.25
N ILE A 212 15.82 -17.51 -10.03
CA ILE A 212 16.20 -16.10 -10.02
C ILE A 212 16.49 -15.71 -8.57
N GLU A 213 17.74 -15.38 -8.29
CA GLU A 213 18.15 -14.89 -6.97
C GLU A 213 18.27 -13.36 -7.00
N MET A 214 17.46 -12.71 -6.17
CA MET A 214 17.53 -11.26 -5.92
C MET A 214 18.17 -11.04 -4.56
N ILE A 215 19.37 -10.48 -4.55
CA ILE A 215 20.15 -10.22 -3.34
C ILE A 215 19.93 -8.77 -2.94
N GLU A 216 19.19 -8.59 -1.84
CA GLU A 216 18.86 -7.28 -1.25
C GLU A 216 19.83 -7.02 -0.09
N GLN A 217 20.71 -6.02 -0.24
CA GLN A 217 21.78 -5.77 0.73
C GLN A 217 22.07 -4.27 0.93
N GLY A 218 22.65 -3.93 2.07
CA GLY A 218 23.11 -2.58 2.38
C GLY A 218 24.57 -2.38 1.95
N VAL A 219 24.81 -1.43 1.03
CA VAL A 219 26.16 -1.10 0.54
C VAL A 219 26.53 0.33 0.96
N LEU A 220 27.79 0.55 1.35
CA LEU A 220 28.27 1.90 1.66
C LEU A 220 28.41 2.74 0.39
N GLY A 221 27.70 3.87 0.35
CA GLY A 221 27.80 4.80 -0.78
C GLY A 221 27.54 6.25 -0.44
N MET A 222 27.69 7.08 -1.47
CA MET A 222 27.54 8.53 -1.41
C MET A 222 26.54 8.99 -2.48
N ARG A 223 25.70 9.97 -2.13
CA ARG A 223 24.68 10.55 -3.03
C ARG A 223 24.99 11.99 -3.47
N THR A 224 25.93 12.64 -2.81
CA THR A 224 26.36 14.00 -3.19
C THR A 224 27.86 14.05 -3.43
N LYS A 225 28.30 14.94 -4.32
CA LYS A 225 29.70 15.11 -4.73
C LYS A 225 30.61 15.50 -3.56
N TRP A 226 30.05 16.16 -2.55
CA TRP A 226 30.79 16.74 -1.42
C TRP A 226 30.63 15.92 -0.11
N GLN A 227 29.98 14.76 -0.17
CA GLN A 227 29.80 13.89 0.98
C GLN A 227 31.14 13.28 1.41
N GLN A 228 31.52 13.43 2.68
CA GLN A 228 32.77 12.88 3.21
C GLN A 228 32.62 11.48 3.80
N LYS A 229 31.44 11.17 4.37
CA LYS A 229 31.17 9.87 5.01
C LYS A 229 30.22 9.06 4.15
N ALA A 230 30.64 7.88 3.73
CA ALA A 230 29.73 6.93 3.10
C ALA A 230 28.68 6.46 4.10
N LEU A 231 27.43 6.41 3.67
CA LEU A 231 26.31 5.92 4.47
C LEU A 231 25.81 4.59 3.86
N PRO A 232 25.21 3.69 4.66
CA PRO A 232 24.53 2.53 4.13
C PRO A 232 23.42 2.96 3.17
N GLN A 233 23.36 2.34 2.01
CA GLN A 233 22.36 2.55 0.97
C GLN A 233 21.82 1.19 0.54
N PHE A 234 20.53 1.13 0.21
CA PHE A 234 19.92 -0.10 -0.27
C PHE A 234 20.43 -0.43 -1.69
N HIS A 235 20.82 -1.68 -1.93
CA HIS A 235 21.32 -2.17 -3.19
C HIS A 235 20.70 -3.52 -3.52
N VAL A 236 20.39 -3.72 -4.79
CA VAL A 236 19.84 -4.97 -5.31
C VAL A 236 20.77 -5.48 -6.40
N SER A 237 21.20 -6.73 -6.27
CA SER A 237 21.87 -7.47 -7.35
C SER A 237 21.02 -8.67 -7.75
N ILE A 238 21.14 -9.06 -9.02
CA ILE A 238 20.34 -10.14 -9.60
C ILE A 238 21.30 -11.15 -10.18
N GLU A 239 21.15 -12.39 -9.72
CA GLU A 239 21.85 -13.55 -10.23
C GLU A 239 20.84 -14.50 -10.85
N GLN A 240 21.13 -14.97 -12.07
CA GLN A 240 20.28 -15.91 -12.80
C GLN A 240 21.09 -17.16 -13.11
N ASN A 241 20.63 -18.32 -12.62
CA ASN A 241 21.34 -19.59 -12.77
C ASN A 241 20.70 -20.50 -13.84
N ASN A 242 20.04 -19.93 -14.87
CA ASN A 242 19.34 -20.69 -15.91
C ASN A 242 19.79 -20.29 -17.33
N ALA A 243 20.62 -21.14 -17.94
CA ALA A 243 21.22 -20.92 -19.26
C ALA A 243 20.19 -20.82 -20.42
N ASP A 244 19.04 -21.50 -20.33
CA ASP A 244 18.03 -21.51 -21.40
C ASP A 244 17.30 -20.14 -21.52
N MET A 245 17.30 -19.35 -20.44
CA MET A 245 16.76 -17.98 -20.41
C MET A 245 17.78 -16.91 -20.84
N GLU A 246 19.07 -17.26 -20.98
CA GLU A 246 20.16 -16.31 -21.27
C GLU A 246 20.28 -15.97 -22.77
N LEU A 247 19.39 -15.13 -23.30
CA LEU A 247 19.84 -14.26 -24.40
C LEU A 247 20.11 -12.88 -23.81
N ALA A 248 21.35 -12.43 -24.00
CA ALA A 248 21.73 -11.07 -23.69
C ALA A 248 20.78 -10.10 -24.43
N SER A 249 20.42 -9.00 -23.77
CA SER A 249 19.63 -7.93 -24.39
C SER A 249 20.30 -7.35 -25.64
N GLU A 250 21.63 -7.48 -25.74
CA GLU A 250 22.42 -7.14 -26.93
C GLU A 250 22.14 -8.04 -28.15
N ILE A 251 21.56 -9.22 -27.93
CA ILE A 251 21.20 -10.13 -29.02
C ILE A 251 19.78 -9.86 -29.48
N THR A 252 18.85 -9.64 -28.54
CA THR A 252 17.41 -9.49 -28.83
C THR A 252 17.00 -8.07 -29.17
N HIS A 253 17.57 -7.04 -28.53
CA HIS A 253 17.09 -5.64 -28.60
C HIS A 253 18.14 -4.60 -29.02
N ARG A 254 19.30 -5.02 -29.53
CA ARG A 254 20.40 -4.11 -29.89
C ARG A 254 20.05 -3.01 -30.91
N GLU A 255 19.05 -3.25 -31.75
CA GLU A 255 18.58 -2.27 -32.74
C GLU A 255 17.51 -1.31 -32.20
N THR A 256 17.03 -1.54 -30.97
CA THR A 256 15.98 -0.72 -30.35
C THR A 256 16.61 0.53 -29.72
N ALA A 257 16.25 1.71 -30.23
CA ALA A 257 16.67 2.97 -29.62
C ALA A 257 15.90 3.23 -28.31
N LEU A 258 16.59 3.14 -27.18
CA LEU A 258 16.02 3.38 -25.85
C LEU A 258 15.89 4.88 -25.54
N ILE A 259 14.88 5.24 -24.74
CA ILE A 259 14.69 6.60 -24.23
C ILE A 259 15.79 6.91 -23.20
N GLU A 260 16.62 7.92 -23.47
CA GLU A 260 17.69 8.32 -22.56
C GLU A 260 17.15 8.90 -21.24
N LEU A 261 17.87 8.64 -20.15
CA LEU A 261 17.62 9.29 -18.86
C LEU A 261 18.32 10.64 -18.88
N LEU A 262 17.56 11.72 -18.75
CA LEU A 262 18.10 13.06 -18.68
C LEU A 262 18.97 13.24 -17.43
N LYS A 263 20.11 13.92 -17.61
CA LYS A 263 21.04 14.24 -16.52
C LYS A 263 20.46 15.31 -15.62
N HIS A 264 20.79 15.24 -14.33
CA HIS A 264 20.35 16.21 -13.33
C HIS A 264 20.96 17.58 -13.53
N ASN A 265 22.16 17.66 -14.13
CA ASN A 265 22.92 18.90 -14.31
C ASN A 265 23.05 19.71 -12.98
N ASP A 266 23.05 19.02 -11.84
CA ASP A 266 23.14 19.61 -10.50
C ASP A 266 24.60 19.58 -10.01
N ASP A 267 25.05 20.67 -9.39
CA ASP A 267 26.44 20.84 -8.91
C ASP A 267 26.74 20.08 -7.61
N THR A 268 25.73 19.48 -6.99
CA THR A 268 25.83 18.84 -5.68
C THR A 268 25.41 17.38 -5.67
N LEU A 269 24.32 17.02 -6.38
CA LEU A 269 23.79 15.66 -6.43
C LEU A 269 24.57 14.81 -7.45
N LEU A 270 24.76 13.53 -7.12
CA LEU A 270 25.34 12.56 -8.05
C LEU A 270 24.26 11.98 -8.95
N GLU A 271 24.56 11.80 -10.25
CA GLU A 271 23.66 11.16 -11.21
C GLU A 271 23.30 9.72 -10.81
N THR A 272 24.28 9.01 -10.27
CA THR A 272 24.13 7.67 -9.71
C THR A 272 24.87 7.60 -8.39
N MET A 273 24.29 6.90 -7.42
CA MET A 273 24.95 6.69 -6.12
C MET A 273 26.33 6.05 -6.33
N MET A 274 27.36 6.68 -5.75
CA MET A 274 28.73 6.22 -5.82
C MET A 274 28.98 5.23 -4.70
N SER A 275 29.13 3.95 -5.05
CA SER A 275 29.57 2.91 -4.11
C SER A 275 31.06 3.08 -3.79
N VAL A 276 31.42 2.85 -2.53
CA VAL A 276 32.82 2.76 -2.10
C VAL A 276 33.50 1.54 -2.73
N ASP A 277 32.79 0.41 -2.74
CA ASP A 277 33.25 -0.85 -3.33
C ASP A 277 33.15 -0.80 -4.86
N SER A 278 34.22 -1.24 -5.53
CA SER A 278 34.33 -1.23 -7.00
C SER A 278 33.25 -2.05 -7.69
N ASP A 279 32.85 -3.14 -7.05
CA ASP A 279 31.99 -4.18 -7.63
C ASP A 279 30.55 -3.67 -7.83
N TYR A 280 30.14 -2.67 -7.05
CA TYR A 280 28.80 -2.07 -7.10
C TYR A 280 28.77 -0.69 -7.78
N ARG A 281 29.85 -0.27 -8.46
CA ARG A 281 29.87 1.03 -9.14
C ARG A 281 28.93 1.08 -10.35
N ASN A 282 28.86 -0.01 -11.10
CA ASN A 282 28.04 -0.12 -12.30
C ASN A 282 27.00 -1.23 -12.14
N PRO A 283 25.71 -0.98 -12.44
CA PRO A 283 24.69 -2.02 -12.41
C PRO A 283 24.99 -3.13 -13.42
N SER A 284 24.72 -4.38 -13.06
CA SER A 284 24.85 -5.52 -13.95
C SER A 284 23.93 -5.38 -15.16
N GLN A 285 24.42 -5.80 -16.34
CA GLN A 285 23.57 -5.91 -17.52
C GLN A 285 22.79 -7.23 -17.43
N VAL A 286 21.47 -7.17 -17.62
CA VAL A 286 20.56 -8.31 -17.47
C VAL A 286 19.76 -8.54 -18.75
N SER A 287 19.30 -9.78 -18.95
CA SER A 287 18.48 -10.17 -20.09
C SER A 287 17.12 -9.44 -20.11
N SER A 288 16.52 -9.28 -21.28
CA SER A 288 15.26 -8.54 -21.45
C SER A 288 14.12 -9.12 -20.61
N SER A 289 14.05 -10.45 -20.48
CA SER A 289 13.06 -11.12 -19.65
C SER A 289 13.23 -10.78 -18.17
N ILE A 290 14.48 -10.72 -17.68
CA ILE A 290 14.78 -10.31 -16.31
C ILE A 290 14.50 -8.83 -16.09
N GLN A 291 14.77 -7.96 -17.07
CA GLN A 291 14.37 -6.54 -16.99
C GLN A 291 12.86 -6.41 -16.74
N ASN A 292 12.05 -7.25 -17.38
CA ASN A 292 10.59 -7.23 -17.18
C ASN A 292 10.20 -7.71 -15.78
N PHE A 293 10.83 -8.78 -15.31
CA PHE A 293 10.62 -9.29 -13.95
C PHE A 293 10.97 -8.26 -12.88
N VAL A 294 12.07 -7.53 -13.06
CA VAL A 294 12.50 -6.43 -12.17
C VAL A 294 11.48 -5.30 -12.18
N LEU A 295 10.97 -4.90 -13.36
CA LEU A 295 9.94 -3.87 -13.46
C LEU A 295 8.66 -4.28 -12.73
N ILE A 296 8.19 -5.51 -12.91
CA ILE A 296 7.01 -6.04 -12.23
C ILE A 296 7.22 -6.08 -10.71
N THR A 297 8.42 -6.47 -10.26
CA THR A 297 8.78 -6.45 -8.83
C THR A 297 8.78 -5.03 -8.28
N ALA A 298 9.37 -4.07 -8.99
CA ALA A 298 9.35 -2.66 -8.60
C ALA A 298 7.92 -2.09 -8.53
N ARG A 299 7.05 -2.47 -9.48
CA ARG A 299 5.62 -2.09 -9.49
C ARG A 299 4.84 -2.74 -8.36
N HIS A 300 5.14 -3.98 -8.02
CA HIS A 300 4.57 -4.65 -6.85
C HIS A 300 4.97 -3.92 -5.56
N LEU A 301 6.24 -3.51 -5.42
CA LEU A 301 6.70 -2.71 -4.29
C LEU A 301 6.01 -1.33 -4.25
N GLU A 302 5.85 -0.64 -5.37
CA GLU A 302 5.12 0.66 -5.45
C GLU A 302 3.67 0.55 -4.95
N ILE A 303 3.00 -0.58 -5.21
CA ILE A 303 1.60 -0.78 -4.85
C ILE A 303 1.45 -1.34 -3.43
N SER A 304 2.36 -2.23 -3.00
CA SER A 304 2.28 -2.93 -1.71
C SER A 304 2.79 -2.10 -0.53
N GLN A 305 3.70 -1.16 -0.76
CA GLN A 305 4.31 -0.41 0.32
C GLN A 305 3.51 0.85 0.64
N PRO A 306 3.48 1.28 1.92
CA PRO A 306 2.95 2.59 2.30
C PRO A 306 3.62 3.71 1.50
N LYS A 307 2.86 4.75 1.13
CA LYS A 307 3.37 5.90 0.36
C LYS A 307 4.22 6.83 1.23
N ASP A 308 5.42 6.38 1.60
CA ASP A 308 6.38 7.16 2.37
C ASP A 308 7.73 7.31 1.65
N LYS A 309 8.67 8.00 2.28
CA LYS A 309 10.01 8.20 1.71
C LYS A 309 10.84 6.91 1.71
N LEU A 310 10.59 6.00 2.64
CA LEU A 310 11.33 4.75 2.76
C LEU A 310 10.98 3.80 1.61
N ALA A 311 9.70 3.73 1.22
CA ALA A 311 9.25 2.98 0.06
C ALA A 311 9.91 3.45 -1.24
N ASN A 312 10.02 4.76 -1.45
CA ASN A 312 10.74 5.32 -2.60
C ASN A 312 12.22 4.89 -2.62
N GLU A 313 12.86 4.90 -1.45
CA GLU A 313 14.26 4.46 -1.26
C GLU A 313 14.45 2.96 -1.50
N MET A 314 13.42 2.13 -1.22
CA MET A 314 13.42 0.70 -1.54
C MET A 314 13.25 0.43 -3.04
N ILE A 315 12.47 1.25 -3.75
CA ILE A 315 12.17 1.07 -5.18
C ILE A 315 13.32 1.57 -6.07
N GLU A 316 14.03 2.63 -5.66
CA GLU A 316 15.09 3.28 -6.44
C GLU A 316 16.16 2.30 -6.98
N PRO A 317 16.68 1.31 -6.21
CA PRO A 317 17.69 0.37 -6.72
C PRO A 317 17.19 -0.50 -7.88
N TYR A 318 15.93 -0.92 -7.87
CA TYR A 318 15.34 -1.69 -8.98
C TYR A 318 15.26 -0.82 -10.24
N LEU A 319 14.83 0.44 -10.10
CA LEU A 319 14.81 1.38 -11.21
C LEU A 319 16.22 1.68 -11.72
N ARG A 320 17.22 1.78 -10.85
CA ARG A 320 18.62 1.99 -11.24
C ARG A 320 19.15 0.86 -12.12
N ILE A 321 18.79 -0.39 -11.82
CA ILE A 321 19.15 -1.53 -12.68
C ILE A 321 18.56 -1.35 -14.07
N LEU A 322 17.26 -1.07 -14.17
CA LEU A 322 16.55 -0.86 -15.45
C LEU A 322 17.08 0.35 -16.22
N LEU A 323 17.37 1.43 -15.51
CA LEU A 323 17.81 2.69 -16.11
C LEU A 323 19.27 2.66 -16.59
N ALA A 324 20.08 1.73 -16.09
CA ALA A 324 21.47 1.54 -16.50
C ALA A 324 21.66 0.51 -17.62
N GLN A 325 20.60 -0.15 -18.08
CA GLN A 325 20.70 -1.09 -19.20
C GLN A 325 21.01 -0.36 -20.50
N LYS A 326 21.98 -0.88 -21.27
CA LYS A 326 22.33 -0.33 -22.59
C LYS A 326 21.34 -0.74 -23.67
N ASN A 327 20.84 -1.97 -23.59
CA ASN A 327 19.89 -2.56 -24.53
C ASN A 327 18.74 -3.21 -23.74
N GLY A 328 17.54 -3.20 -24.32
CA GLY A 328 16.36 -3.80 -23.68
C GLY A 328 15.05 -3.43 -24.38
N PRO A 329 13.91 -3.91 -23.85
CA PRO A 329 12.59 -3.59 -24.40
C PRO A 329 12.21 -2.12 -24.16
N TRP A 330 11.71 -1.46 -25.20
CA TRP A 330 11.36 -0.04 -25.15
C TRP A 330 10.28 0.27 -24.10
N MET A 331 9.25 -0.58 -24.00
CA MET A 331 8.16 -0.39 -23.03
C MET A 331 8.60 -0.52 -21.58
N ILE A 332 9.56 -1.42 -21.30
CA ILE A 332 10.11 -1.58 -19.95
C ILE A 332 10.88 -0.32 -19.57
N ARG A 333 11.66 0.22 -20.52
CA ARG A 333 12.38 1.48 -20.34
C ARG A 333 11.43 2.65 -20.09
N LEU A 334 10.37 2.76 -20.89
CA LEU A 334 9.33 3.78 -20.74
C LEU A 334 8.71 3.72 -19.34
N ASP A 335 8.29 2.53 -18.91
CA ASP A 335 7.63 2.33 -17.61
C ASP A 335 8.57 2.66 -16.45
N ALA A 336 9.84 2.20 -16.51
CA ALA A 336 10.86 2.52 -15.52
C ALA A 336 11.13 4.03 -15.42
N LEU A 337 11.13 4.76 -16.54
CA LEU A 337 11.27 6.22 -16.54
C LEU A 337 10.05 6.91 -15.92
N LEU A 338 8.84 6.45 -16.22
CA LEU A 338 7.61 7.00 -15.64
C LEU A 338 7.55 6.78 -14.12
N MET A 339 8.03 5.64 -13.62
CA MET A 339 8.21 5.40 -12.18
C MET A 339 9.26 6.34 -11.58
N ASN A 340 10.41 6.49 -12.24
CA ASN A 340 11.48 7.37 -11.78
C ASN A 340 11.02 8.84 -11.70
N ILE A 341 10.25 9.32 -12.69
CA ILE A 341 9.66 10.65 -12.70
C ILE A 341 8.82 10.89 -11.43
N LYS A 342 8.00 9.92 -11.00
CA LYS A 342 7.17 10.07 -9.79
C LYS A 342 8.02 10.20 -8.52
N ILE A 343 9.11 9.44 -8.42
CA ILE A 343 10.02 9.50 -7.27
C ILE A 343 10.74 10.85 -7.26
N ASP A 344 11.26 11.28 -8.41
CA ASP A 344 11.96 12.56 -8.56
C ASP A 344 11.07 13.77 -8.30
N ALA A 345 9.80 13.72 -8.72
CA ALA A 345 8.86 14.82 -8.54
C ALA A 345 8.67 15.20 -7.07
N ASN A 346 8.92 14.28 -6.14
CA ASN A 346 8.83 14.54 -4.70
C ASN A 346 10.02 15.35 -4.16
N HIS A 347 11.07 15.57 -4.96
CA HIS A 347 12.28 16.24 -4.53
C HIS A 347 12.52 17.56 -5.29
N ARG A 348 12.72 18.65 -4.53
CA ARG A 348 12.80 20.01 -5.07
C ARG A 348 13.90 20.23 -6.11
N ARG A 349 14.99 19.44 -6.07
CA ARG A 349 16.11 19.57 -7.01
C ARG A 349 15.94 18.75 -8.30
N THR A 350 15.02 17.79 -8.31
CA THR A 350 14.84 16.87 -9.45
C THR A 350 13.48 17.01 -10.12
N VAL A 351 12.55 17.79 -9.53
CA VAL A 351 11.23 18.06 -10.10
C VAL A 351 11.28 18.69 -11.49
N GLU A 352 12.20 19.62 -11.77
CA GLU A 352 12.33 20.24 -13.10
C GLU A 352 12.82 19.23 -14.15
N ARG A 353 13.79 18.39 -13.79
CA ARG A 353 14.25 17.25 -14.62
C ARG A 353 13.10 16.28 -14.89
N SER A 354 12.28 16.00 -13.87
CA SER A 354 11.14 15.09 -13.99
C SER A 354 10.11 15.62 -14.99
N LEU A 355 9.87 16.94 -15.02
CA LEU A 355 9.03 17.59 -16.02
C LEU A 355 9.61 17.42 -17.42
N GLN A 356 10.88 17.80 -17.63
CA GLN A 356 11.55 17.70 -18.94
C GLN A 356 11.59 16.26 -19.46
N GLN A 357 11.84 15.29 -18.58
CA GLN A 357 11.84 13.88 -18.94
C GLN A 357 10.44 13.41 -19.36
N CYS A 358 9.39 13.89 -18.68
CA CYS A 358 8.01 13.58 -19.03
C CYS A 358 7.61 14.19 -20.39
N GLU A 359 8.05 15.42 -20.67
CA GLU A 359 7.86 16.07 -21.98
C GLU A 359 8.54 15.31 -23.12
N ASP A 360 9.79 14.88 -22.94
CA ASP A 360 10.52 14.05 -23.91
C ASP A 360 9.79 12.74 -24.21
N ILE A 361 9.26 12.09 -23.17
CA ILE A 361 8.46 10.86 -23.31
C ILE A 361 7.19 11.12 -24.12
N VAL A 362 6.42 12.16 -23.79
CA VAL A 362 5.19 12.51 -24.51
C VAL A 362 5.48 12.80 -25.98
N MET A 363 6.59 13.48 -26.28
CA MET A 363 7.02 13.72 -27.67
C MET A 363 7.36 12.43 -28.40
N LYS A 364 8.17 11.54 -27.81
CA LYS A 364 8.58 10.27 -28.42
C LYS A 364 7.43 9.31 -28.71
N ILE A 365 6.40 9.32 -27.86
CA ILE A 365 5.19 8.54 -28.07
C ILE A 365 4.41 9.05 -29.29
N LYS A 366 4.36 10.37 -29.49
CA LYS A 366 3.66 11.05 -30.60
C LYS A 366 4.47 11.13 -31.90
N GLU A 367 5.70 10.65 -31.91
CA GLU A 367 6.52 10.62 -33.13
C GLU A 367 5.80 9.83 -34.23
N LYS A 368 5.81 10.39 -35.44
CA LYS A 368 5.32 9.70 -36.64
C LYS A 368 6.35 8.69 -37.13
N GLU A 369 5.89 7.70 -37.90
CA GLU A 369 6.72 6.66 -38.50
C GLU A 369 7.94 7.27 -39.21
N GLY A 370 9.14 6.97 -38.71
CA GLY A 370 10.38 7.51 -39.25
C GLY A 370 11.65 7.19 -38.45
N GLN A 371 11.55 7.01 -37.13
CA GLN A 371 12.73 6.73 -36.27
C GLN A 371 12.74 5.33 -35.60
N ALA A 372 11.59 4.70 -35.36
CA ALA A 372 11.50 3.38 -34.72
C ALA A 372 10.44 2.49 -35.38
N GLN A 373 10.76 1.22 -35.61
CA GLN A 373 9.83 0.23 -36.16
C GLN A 373 8.77 -0.15 -35.12
N PRO A 374 7.48 -0.29 -35.48
CA PRO A 374 6.43 -0.66 -34.53
C PRO A 374 6.78 -1.92 -33.71
N ILE A 375 7.34 -2.94 -34.36
CA ILE A 375 7.73 -4.19 -33.70
C ILE A 375 8.67 -3.99 -32.50
N GLN A 376 9.60 -3.03 -32.57
CA GLN A 376 10.57 -2.74 -31.51
C GLN A 376 9.90 -2.10 -30.28
N ARG A 377 8.84 -1.32 -30.49
CA ARG A 377 8.02 -0.74 -29.41
C ARG A 377 7.05 -1.78 -28.83
N PHE A 378 6.74 -2.84 -29.57
CA PHE A 378 5.77 -3.87 -29.17
C PHE A 378 6.33 -4.99 -28.30
N SER A 379 7.64 -5.18 -28.29
CA SER A 379 8.28 -6.18 -27.42
C SER A 379 7.89 -5.96 -25.96
N TYR A 380 7.41 -7.02 -25.29
CA TYR A 380 6.99 -7.02 -23.87
C TYR A 380 5.80 -6.11 -23.51
N VAL A 381 5.08 -5.55 -24.49
CA VAL A 381 3.90 -4.68 -24.24
C VAL A 381 2.90 -5.35 -23.30
N PHE A 382 2.49 -6.57 -23.61
CA PHE A 382 1.43 -7.26 -22.87
C PHE A 382 1.86 -7.70 -21.48
N SER A 383 3.16 -7.81 -21.21
CA SER A 383 3.67 -8.12 -19.87
C SER A 383 3.95 -6.86 -19.04
N SER A 384 4.11 -5.70 -19.67
CA SER A 384 4.13 -4.39 -19.01
C SER A 384 2.74 -3.98 -18.52
N LEU A 385 2.62 -2.97 -17.66
CA LEU A 385 1.30 -2.48 -17.20
C LEU A 385 0.52 -1.71 -18.27
N MET A 386 1.14 -1.34 -19.40
CA MET A 386 0.56 -0.56 -20.51
C MET A 386 -0.19 0.70 -20.05
N ILE A 387 0.48 1.85 -20.05
CA ILE A 387 -0.15 3.12 -19.66
C ILE A 387 -0.73 3.79 -20.92
N PRO A 388 -2.06 4.05 -20.99
CA PRO A 388 -2.65 4.81 -22.08
C PRO A 388 -1.99 6.18 -22.22
N ARG A 389 -1.85 6.65 -23.46
CA ARG A 389 -1.14 7.91 -23.75
C ARG A 389 -1.70 9.12 -23.01
N HIS A 390 -3.02 9.25 -22.93
CA HIS A 390 -3.66 10.34 -22.20
C HIS A 390 -3.31 10.34 -20.70
N LYS A 391 -3.05 9.18 -20.08
CA LYS A 391 -2.61 9.11 -18.66
C LYS A 391 -1.16 9.59 -18.50
N ILE A 392 -0.32 9.38 -19.51
CA ILE A 392 1.05 9.93 -19.53
C ILE A 392 1.00 11.46 -19.68
N GLU A 393 0.13 11.98 -20.55
CA GLU A 393 -0.10 13.43 -20.68
C GLU A 393 -0.71 14.03 -19.40
N ALA A 394 -1.61 13.33 -18.73
CA ALA A 394 -2.15 13.74 -17.45
C ALA A 394 -1.06 13.79 -16.35
N GLN A 395 -0.10 12.86 -16.36
CA GLN A 395 1.06 12.89 -15.47
C GLN A 395 1.93 14.12 -15.74
N LEU A 396 2.18 14.47 -17.00
CA LEU A 396 2.87 15.71 -17.37
C LEU A 396 2.14 16.94 -16.80
N ALA A 397 0.84 17.05 -17.03
CA ALA A 397 0.04 18.17 -16.52
C ALA A 397 0.02 18.23 -14.98
N SER A 398 0.03 17.10 -14.29
CA SER A 398 0.13 17.03 -12.83
C SER A 398 1.47 17.58 -12.32
N LEU A 399 2.58 17.29 -13.02
CA LEU A 399 3.89 17.88 -12.72
C LEU A 399 3.91 19.39 -12.99
N MET A 400 3.25 19.85 -14.06
CA MET A 400 3.09 21.28 -14.33
C MET A 400 2.34 21.97 -13.18
N ILE A 401 1.28 21.36 -12.64
CA ILE A 401 0.57 21.87 -11.46
C ILE A 401 1.50 21.94 -10.24
N SER A 402 2.30 20.91 -9.97
CA SER A 402 3.18 20.89 -8.79
C SER A 402 4.27 21.98 -8.84
N LEU A 403 4.65 22.40 -10.05
CA LEU A 403 5.54 23.53 -10.32
C LEU A 403 4.83 24.90 -10.39
N GLY A 404 3.50 24.94 -10.26
CA GLY A 404 2.70 26.16 -10.33
C GLY A 404 2.31 26.62 -11.75
N LEU A 405 2.59 25.81 -12.78
CA LEU A 405 2.25 26.08 -14.19
C LEU A 405 0.80 25.72 -14.51
N ILE A 406 -0.16 26.28 -13.77
CA ILE A 406 -1.58 25.86 -13.80
C ILE A 406 -2.21 26.06 -15.19
N LYS A 407 -1.92 27.16 -15.89
CA LYS A 407 -2.49 27.43 -17.22
C LYS A 407 -2.00 26.43 -18.27
N GLY A 408 -0.71 26.09 -18.27
CA GLY A 408 -0.17 25.10 -19.19
C GLY A 408 -0.73 23.71 -18.90
N ALA A 409 -0.90 23.36 -17.62
CA ALA A 409 -1.59 22.13 -17.23
C ALA A 409 -3.05 22.10 -17.71
N LEU A 410 -3.77 23.21 -17.54
CA LEU A 410 -5.15 23.36 -18.02
C LEU A 410 -5.27 23.14 -19.53
N ASP A 411 -4.36 23.70 -20.33
CA ASP A 411 -4.36 23.52 -21.79
C ASP A 411 -4.17 22.04 -22.17
N VAL A 412 -3.29 21.33 -21.47
CA VAL A 412 -3.11 19.88 -21.64
C VAL A 412 -4.39 19.13 -21.25
N TYR A 413 -4.96 19.43 -20.08
CA TYR A 413 -6.17 18.76 -19.59
C TYR A 413 -7.41 19.00 -20.46
N LEU A 414 -7.57 20.21 -21.03
CA LEU A 414 -8.62 20.51 -22.00
C LEU A 414 -8.43 19.70 -23.28
N ARG A 415 -7.20 19.57 -23.78
CA ARG A 415 -6.89 18.74 -24.96
C ARG A 415 -7.24 17.28 -24.74
N ILE A 416 -6.87 16.72 -23.59
CA ILE A 416 -7.16 15.32 -23.25
C ILE A 416 -8.53 15.14 -22.57
N GLN A 417 -9.38 16.17 -22.55
CA GLN A 417 -10.72 16.13 -21.96
C GLN A 417 -10.76 15.54 -20.53
N HIS A 418 -9.74 15.79 -19.72
CA HIS A 418 -9.67 15.27 -18.35
C HIS A 418 -10.41 16.23 -17.40
N TRP A 419 -11.73 16.24 -17.52
CA TRP A 419 -12.59 17.28 -16.97
C TRP A 419 -12.51 17.48 -15.44
N GLU A 420 -12.24 16.42 -14.68
CA GLU A 420 -12.04 16.50 -13.21
C GLU A 420 -10.92 17.49 -12.86
N GLU A 421 -9.77 17.36 -13.53
CA GLU A 421 -8.60 18.23 -13.34
C GLU A 421 -8.80 19.60 -13.99
N VAL A 422 -9.61 19.69 -15.06
CA VAL A 422 -10.02 21.00 -15.63
C VAL A 422 -10.78 21.83 -14.60
N ILE A 423 -11.72 21.22 -13.86
CA ILE A 423 -12.43 21.89 -12.77
C ILE A 423 -11.47 22.32 -11.67
N ASP A 424 -10.54 21.45 -11.26
CA ASP A 424 -9.54 21.78 -10.24
C ASP A 424 -8.65 22.94 -10.69
N CYS A 425 -8.13 22.92 -11.93
CA CYS A 425 -7.36 24.01 -12.51
C CYS A 425 -8.15 25.33 -12.50
N TYR A 426 -9.39 25.33 -12.98
CA TYR A 426 -10.22 26.55 -12.96
C TYR A 426 -10.55 27.01 -11.54
N THR A 427 -10.71 26.09 -10.60
CA THR A 427 -10.95 26.42 -9.18
C THR A 427 -9.73 27.09 -8.57
N ARG A 428 -8.52 26.57 -8.83
CA ARG A 428 -7.25 27.21 -8.41
C ARG A 428 -7.01 28.57 -9.08
N LEU A 429 -7.58 28.77 -10.27
CA LEU A 429 -7.56 30.05 -10.99
C LEU A 429 -8.71 30.99 -10.58
N GLU A 430 -9.56 30.60 -9.62
CA GLU A 430 -10.75 31.35 -9.17
C GLU A 430 -11.80 31.61 -10.28
N LEU A 431 -11.85 30.71 -11.28
CA LEU A 431 -12.70 30.80 -12.48
C LEU A 431 -13.68 29.61 -12.60
N ARG A 432 -14.27 29.15 -11.50
CA ARG A 432 -15.18 27.97 -11.47
C ARG A 432 -16.38 28.10 -12.43
N HIS A 433 -16.90 29.31 -12.64
CA HIS A 433 -18.00 29.57 -13.59
C HIS A 433 -17.64 29.19 -15.04
N LYS A 434 -16.38 29.39 -15.45
CA LYS A 434 -15.92 29.01 -16.79
C LYS A 434 -15.86 27.50 -16.98
N ALA A 435 -15.51 26.77 -15.91
CA ALA A 435 -15.54 25.31 -15.94
C ALA A 435 -16.96 24.82 -16.22
N ALA A 436 -17.96 25.36 -15.52
CA ALA A 436 -19.37 25.02 -15.74
C ALA A 436 -19.82 25.36 -17.18
N GLU A 437 -19.44 26.53 -17.70
CA GLU A 437 -19.75 26.94 -19.07
C GLU A 437 -19.17 25.98 -20.12
N ILE A 438 -17.89 25.60 -19.99
CA ILE A 438 -17.23 24.67 -20.91
C ILE A 438 -17.87 23.28 -20.84
N ILE A 439 -18.16 22.78 -19.63
CA ILE A 439 -18.83 21.49 -19.45
C ILE A 439 -20.21 21.51 -20.10
N GLN A 440 -20.94 22.62 -19.97
CA GLN A 440 -22.25 22.78 -20.62
C GLN A 440 -22.14 22.78 -22.14
N GLN A 441 -21.14 23.45 -22.72
CA GLN A 441 -20.87 23.42 -24.16
C GLN A 441 -20.55 22.00 -24.67
N GLU A 442 -19.80 21.21 -23.89
CA GLU A 442 -19.49 19.83 -24.25
C GLU A 442 -20.70 18.89 -24.09
N LEU A 443 -21.56 19.13 -23.10
CA LEU A 443 -22.84 18.42 -22.94
C LEU A 443 -23.77 18.63 -24.14
N GLU A 444 -23.77 19.81 -24.74
CA GLU A 444 -24.54 20.11 -25.95
C GLU A 444 -24.03 19.34 -27.19
N LYS A 445 -22.74 19.01 -27.24
CA LYS A 445 -22.14 18.21 -28.33
C LYS A 445 -22.38 16.72 -28.15
N LEU A 446 -21.97 16.18 -27.00
CA LEU A 446 -22.06 14.75 -26.70
C LEU A 446 -22.36 14.56 -25.20
N PRO A 447 -23.63 14.37 -24.82
CA PRO A 447 -23.97 14.19 -23.42
C PRO A 447 -23.43 12.84 -22.92
N THR A 448 -22.74 12.87 -21.79
CA THR A 448 -22.23 11.68 -21.08
C THR A 448 -22.61 11.75 -19.60
N VAL A 449 -22.68 10.59 -18.95
CA VAL A 449 -22.99 10.51 -17.51
C VAL A 449 -21.96 11.32 -16.72
N LYS A 450 -20.68 11.19 -17.09
CA LYS A 450 -19.56 11.88 -16.45
C LYS A 450 -19.71 13.41 -16.53
N LEU A 451 -20.03 13.95 -17.71
CA LEU A 451 -20.21 15.39 -17.88
C LEU A 451 -21.37 15.96 -17.06
N TYR A 452 -22.50 15.24 -16.94
CA TYR A 452 -23.60 15.67 -16.05
C TYR A 452 -23.16 15.70 -14.58
N CYS A 453 -22.42 14.70 -14.11
CA CYS A 453 -21.91 14.68 -12.75
C CYS A 453 -20.94 15.84 -12.49
N LEU A 454 -20.04 16.09 -13.42
CA LEU A 454 -19.05 17.17 -13.34
C LEU A 454 -19.69 18.56 -13.40
N LEU A 455 -20.80 18.72 -14.13
CA LEU A 455 -21.60 19.94 -14.08
C LEU A 455 -22.17 20.15 -12.68
N GLY A 456 -22.64 19.09 -12.02
CA GLY A 456 -23.06 19.12 -10.62
C GLY A 456 -21.91 19.57 -9.71
N ASP A 457 -20.73 18.99 -9.85
CA ASP A 457 -19.53 19.38 -9.10
C ASP A 457 -19.09 20.83 -9.40
N ALA A 458 -19.30 21.36 -10.60
CA ALA A 458 -18.93 22.73 -10.95
C ALA A 458 -19.94 23.76 -10.44
N THR A 459 -21.23 23.39 -10.36
CA THR A 459 -22.35 24.29 -10.03
C THR A 459 -22.90 24.11 -8.61
N ASP A 460 -22.46 23.06 -7.91
CA ASP A 460 -23.03 22.56 -6.65
C ASP A 460 -24.53 22.18 -6.73
N ASP A 461 -25.07 21.89 -7.94
CA ASP A 461 -26.47 21.48 -8.16
C ASP A 461 -26.65 19.95 -8.11
N VAL A 462 -27.40 19.49 -7.11
CA VAL A 462 -27.71 18.08 -6.89
C VAL A 462 -28.53 17.47 -8.04
N LYS A 463 -29.36 18.27 -8.73
CA LYS A 463 -30.21 17.81 -9.84
C LYS A 463 -29.40 17.29 -11.03
N CYS A 464 -28.14 17.73 -11.16
CA CYS A 464 -27.25 17.25 -12.19
C CYS A 464 -26.91 15.76 -12.02
N TYR A 465 -26.74 15.28 -10.77
CA TYR A 465 -26.49 13.86 -10.51
C TYR A 465 -27.74 13.01 -10.74
N GLU A 466 -28.92 13.55 -10.41
CA GLU A 466 -30.21 12.89 -10.71
C GLU A 466 -30.39 12.72 -12.22
N LYS A 467 -30.15 13.77 -13.01
CA LYS A 467 -30.17 13.69 -14.48
C LYS A 467 -29.14 12.69 -15.02
N ALA A 468 -27.93 12.67 -14.47
CA ALA A 468 -26.91 11.69 -14.86
C ALA A 468 -27.39 10.24 -14.60
N TRP A 469 -28.06 10.03 -13.47
CA TRP A 469 -28.61 8.75 -13.07
C TRP A 469 -29.76 8.30 -13.98
N GLU A 470 -30.68 9.20 -14.33
CA GLU A 470 -31.77 8.95 -15.30
C GLU A 470 -31.22 8.69 -16.71
N PHE A 471 -30.26 9.50 -17.17
CA PHE A 471 -29.63 9.36 -18.48
C PHE A 471 -28.96 7.98 -18.64
N SER A 472 -28.40 7.44 -17.56
CA SER A 472 -27.82 6.10 -17.54
C SER A 472 -28.82 4.94 -17.45
N ASN A 473 -30.14 5.22 -17.47
CA ASN A 473 -31.19 4.24 -17.17
C ASN A 473 -30.96 3.49 -15.85
N HIS A 474 -30.46 4.21 -14.83
CA HIS A 474 -30.20 3.66 -13.50
C HIS A 474 -29.17 2.51 -13.47
N ARG A 475 -28.14 2.59 -14.33
CA ARG A 475 -27.07 1.57 -14.40
C ARG A 475 -25.69 2.10 -14.01
N SER A 476 -25.49 3.41 -13.98
CA SER A 476 -24.15 3.96 -13.77
C SER A 476 -23.78 4.07 -12.29
N GLY A 477 -22.82 3.25 -11.86
CA GLY A 477 -22.18 3.39 -10.54
C GLY A 477 -21.48 4.74 -10.35
N LEU A 478 -21.00 5.34 -11.44
CA LEU A 478 -20.37 6.66 -11.48
C LEU A 478 -21.31 7.75 -10.95
N ALA A 479 -22.55 7.81 -11.47
CA ALA A 479 -23.51 8.83 -11.07
C ALA A 479 -23.82 8.77 -9.57
N GLN A 480 -24.05 7.57 -9.04
CA GLN A 480 -24.29 7.35 -7.61
C GLN A 480 -23.06 7.68 -6.77
N ARG A 481 -21.85 7.40 -7.26
CA ARG A 481 -20.61 7.79 -6.58
C ARG A 481 -20.51 9.30 -6.44
N TYR A 482 -20.65 10.04 -7.54
CA TYR A 482 -20.56 11.50 -7.53
C TYR A 482 -21.61 12.12 -6.60
N TRP A 483 -22.84 11.61 -6.66
CA TRP A 483 -23.92 12.04 -5.77
C TRP A 483 -23.61 11.79 -4.29
N GLY A 484 -23.16 10.57 -3.93
CA GLY A 484 -22.77 10.26 -2.56
C GLY A 484 -21.56 11.08 -2.09
N ASN A 485 -20.60 11.33 -2.98
CA ASN A 485 -19.42 12.14 -2.68
C ASN A 485 -19.75 13.61 -2.43
N TYR A 486 -20.74 14.16 -3.15
CA TYR A 486 -21.24 15.51 -2.90
C TYR A 486 -21.73 15.66 -1.47
N PHE A 487 -22.63 14.78 -1.02
CA PHE A 487 -23.16 14.79 0.35
C PHE A 487 -22.06 14.52 1.37
N PHE A 488 -21.15 13.59 1.08
CA PHE A 488 -20.00 13.31 1.94
C PHE A 488 -19.12 14.55 2.14
N ALA A 489 -18.87 15.33 1.09
CA ALA A 489 -18.09 16.57 1.16
C ALA A 489 -18.80 17.69 1.94
N LYS A 490 -20.14 17.67 2.00
CA LYS A 490 -20.96 18.57 2.84
C LYS A 490 -21.12 18.08 4.28
N HIS A 491 -20.56 16.93 4.64
CA HIS A 491 -20.75 16.25 5.93
C HIS A 491 -22.20 15.79 6.18
N GLU A 492 -22.99 15.65 5.12
CA GLU A 492 -24.35 15.10 5.13
C GLU A 492 -24.28 13.58 4.97
N TYR A 493 -23.77 12.89 5.99
CA TYR A 493 -23.42 11.48 5.89
C TYR A 493 -24.62 10.55 5.75
N ALA A 494 -25.77 10.89 6.37
CA ALA A 494 -26.97 10.07 6.30
C ALA A 494 -27.52 10.01 4.86
N GLU A 495 -27.45 11.12 4.15
CA GLU A 495 -27.84 11.28 2.75
C GLU A 495 -26.80 10.65 1.81
N ALA A 496 -25.50 10.71 2.16
CA ALA A 496 -24.43 10.09 1.36
C ALA A 496 -24.53 8.56 1.30
N ILE A 497 -24.79 7.90 2.43
CA ILE A 497 -24.79 6.44 2.58
C ILE A 497 -25.57 5.69 1.47
N PRO A 498 -26.85 5.97 1.20
CA PRO A 498 -27.61 5.22 0.20
C PRO A 498 -27.01 5.33 -1.21
N HIS A 499 -26.47 6.49 -1.59
CA HIS A 499 -25.81 6.69 -2.88
C HIS A 499 -24.47 5.95 -2.96
N LEU A 500 -23.67 6.00 -1.89
CA LEU A 500 -22.41 5.26 -1.79
C LEU A 500 -22.66 3.74 -1.89
N GLN A 501 -23.65 3.21 -1.17
CA GLN A 501 -24.02 1.79 -1.23
C GLN A 501 -24.45 1.38 -2.64
N LYS A 502 -25.32 2.17 -3.28
CA LYS A 502 -25.80 1.86 -4.63
C LYS A 502 -24.69 1.87 -5.68
N SER A 503 -23.72 2.78 -5.55
CA SER A 503 -22.53 2.76 -6.39
C SER A 503 -21.70 1.48 -6.19
N LEU A 504 -21.51 1.07 -4.93
CA LEU A 504 -20.75 -0.12 -4.54
C LEU A 504 -21.45 -1.45 -4.90
N GLU A 505 -22.78 -1.46 -4.96
CA GLU A 505 -23.58 -2.58 -5.48
C GLU A 505 -23.34 -2.79 -6.99
N ILE A 506 -23.18 -1.70 -7.75
CA ILE A 506 -22.91 -1.76 -9.19
C ILE A 506 -21.43 -2.10 -9.44
N ASN A 507 -20.52 -1.40 -8.77
CA ASN A 507 -19.08 -1.66 -8.86
C ASN A 507 -18.43 -1.71 -7.48
N SER A 508 -18.07 -2.92 -7.05
CA SER A 508 -17.44 -3.18 -5.76
C SER A 508 -15.93 -2.88 -5.71
N LEU A 509 -15.27 -2.69 -6.85
CA LEU A 509 -13.81 -2.43 -6.94
C LEU A 509 -13.48 -0.93 -6.75
N GLN A 510 -14.21 -0.26 -5.86
CA GLN A 510 -14.03 1.16 -5.55
C GLN A 510 -13.51 1.33 -4.12
N GLU A 511 -12.21 1.11 -3.94
CA GLU A 511 -11.49 1.19 -2.67
C GLU A 511 -11.86 2.45 -1.85
N THR A 512 -11.68 3.64 -2.45
CA THR A 512 -11.91 4.93 -1.78
C THR A 512 -13.36 5.09 -1.31
N LEU A 513 -14.31 4.46 -2.01
CA LEU A 513 -15.73 4.55 -1.70
C LEU A 513 -16.12 3.67 -0.51
N TRP A 514 -15.49 2.49 -0.36
CA TRP A 514 -15.61 1.68 0.86
C TRP A 514 -15.12 2.43 2.10
N MET A 515 -14.00 3.15 1.99
CA MET A 515 -13.47 3.96 3.09
C MET A 515 -14.43 5.09 3.47
N ARG A 516 -14.98 5.80 2.48
CA ARG A 516 -15.97 6.87 2.68
C ARG A 516 -17.27 6.33 3.28
N LEU A 517 -17.78 5.20 2.77
CA LEU A 517 -18.96 4.54 3.33
C LEU A 517 -18.73 4.14 4.79
N GLY A 518 -17.57 3.54 5.10
CA GLY A 518 -17.20 3.17 6.46
C GLY A 518 -17.15 4.37 7.40
N TYR A 519 -16.57 5.48 6.93
CA TYR A 519 -16.49 6.72 7.70
C TYR A 519 -17.87 7.37 7.93
N ALA A 520 -18.66 7.51 6.87
CA ALA A 520 -20.02 8.06 6.94
C ALA A 520 -20.91 7.24 7.89
N ALA A 521 -20.86 5.90 7.77
CA ALA A 521 -21.59 5.01 8.65
C ALA A 521 -21.12 5.09 10.11
N LEU A 522 -19.81 5.26 10.35
CA LEU A 522 -19.25 5.43 11.69
C LEU A 522 -19.73 6.74 12.35
N ASP A 523 -19.85 7.82 11.58
CA ASP A 523 -20.31 9.13 12.07
C ASP A 523 -21.79 9.12 12.42
N VAL A 524 -22.62 8.45 11.60
CA VAL A 524 -24.06 8.20 11.86
C VAL A 524 -24.27 7.10 12.91
N GLU A 525 -23.19 6.58 13.52
CA GLU A 525 -23.20 5.52 14.53
C GLU A 525 -23.80 4.18 14.06
N ASN A 526 -23.89 3.96 12.75
CA ASN A 526 -24.21 2.66 12.17
C ASN A 526 -22.95 1.78 12.11
N TYR A 527 -22.57 1.27 13.28
CA TYR A 527 -21.32 0.51 13.45
C TYR A 527 -21.27 -0.81 12.67
N GLU A 528 -22.43 -1.41 12.38
CA GLU A 528 -22.54 -2.67 11.61
C GLU A 528 -22.17 -2.43 10.14
N LEU A 529 -22.78 -1.42 9.54
CA LEU A 529 -22.46 -1.00 8.17
C LEU A 529 -21.01 -0.54 8.07
N ALA A 530 -20.54 0.26 9.04
CA ALA A 530 -19.16 0.73 9.09
C ALA A 530 -18.16 -0.43 9.14
N ALA A 531 -18.39 -1.41 10.01
CA ALA A 531 -17.55 -2.60 10.11
C ALA A 531 -17.54 -3.39 8.78
N SER A 532 -18.71 -3.58 8.15
CA SER A 532 -18.80 -4.28 6.87
C SER A 532 -18.02 -3.57 5.76
N ALA A 533 -18.08 -2.24 5.70
CA ALA A 533 -17.40 -1.43 4.72
C ALA A 533 -15.87 -1.44 4.93
N TYR A 534 -15.41 -1.31 6.17
CA TYR A 534 -13.97 -1.40 6.46
C TYR A 534 -13.42 -2.81 6.23
N VAL A 535 -14.18 -3.88 6.50
CA VAL A 535 -13.75 -5.24 6.12
C VAL A 535 -13.57 -5.34 4.61
N ARG A 536 -14.52 -4.84 3.81
CA ARG A 536 -14.37 -4.81 2.34
C ARG A 536 -13.18 -3.98 1.90
N TYR A 537 -12.97 -2.82 2.50
CA TYR A 537 -11.79 -1.99 2.25
C TYR A 537 -10.49 -2.77 2.51
N THR A 538 -10.34 -3.39 3.67
CA THR A 538 -9.12 -4.14 4.05
C THR A 538 -8.86 -5.37 3.17
N GLN A 539 -9.88 -5.91 2.49
CA GLN A 539 -9.71 -6.96 1.48
C GLN A 539 -9.15 -6.42 0.16
N LEU A 540 -9.41 -5.15 -0.16
CA LEU A 540 -8.87 -4.47 -1.32
C LEU A 540 -7.47 -3.90 -1.04
N GLU A 541 -7.31 -3.27 0.13
CA GLU A 541 -6.06 -2.64 0.59
C GLU A 541 -5.71 -3.13 2.01
N PRO A 542 -4.94 -4.21 2.12
CA PRO A 542 -4.58 -4.81 3.40
C PRO A 542 -3.56 -3.97 4.20
N ASP A 543 -2.79 -3.11 3.53
CA ASP A 543 -1.63 -2.44 4.12
C ASP A 543 -1.95 -1.06 4.74
N GLY A 544 -3.22 -0.62 4.69
CA GLY A 544 -3.68 0.65 5.25
C GLY A 544 -4.07 0.57 6.74
N PHE A 545 -3.35 1.25 7.63
CA PHE A 545 -3.62 1.19 9.07
C PHE A 545 -4.92 1.89 9.49
N GLU A 546 -5.36 2.94 8.78
CA GLU A 546 -6.52 3.74 9.16
C GLU A 546 -7.81 2.92 9.18
N ALA A 547 -8.00 2.07 8.16
CA ALA A 547 -9.17 1.22 8.06
C ALA A 547 -9.20 0.14 9.15
N TRP A 548 -8.05 -0.48 9.46
CA TRP A 548 -7.95 -1.44 10.56
C TRP A 548 -8.26 -0.80 11.91
N ASN A 549 -7.71 0.39 12.19
CA ASN A 549 -7.99 1.13 13.42
C ASN A 549 -9.47 1.50 13.56
N ASN A 550 -10.11 1.97 12.48
CA ASN A 550 -11.53 2.29 12.49
C ASN A 550 -12.42 1.04 12.58
N LEU A 551 -12.03 -0.07 11.96
CA LEU A 551 -12.71 -1.36 12.09
C LEU A 551 -12.67 -1.87 13.54
N ALA A 552 -11.52 -1.77 14.21
CA ALA A 552 -11.41 -2.12 15.62
C ALA A 552 -12.32 -1.24 16.49
N LYS A 553 -12.37 0.08 16.23
CA LYS A 553 -13.29 1.01 16.89
C LYS A 553 -14.75 0.59 16.71
N CYS A 554 -15.15 0.17 15.51
CA CYS A 554 -16.50 -0.35 15.25
C CYS A 554 -16.78 -1.58 16.12
N TYR A 555 -15.86 -2.54 16.18
CA TYR A 555 -16.03 -3.74 17.00
C TYR A 555 -16.11 -3.45 18.50
N ILE A 556 -15.37 -2.47 19.01
CA ILE A 556 -15.49 -2.01 20.41
C ILE A 556 -16.91 -1.49 20.66
N LYS A 557 -17.44 -0.65 19.77
CA LYS A 557 -18.79 -0.09 19.88
C LYS A 557 -19.90 -1.13 19.76
N LEU A 558 -19.68 -2.18 18.97
CA LEU A 558 -20.53 -3.37 18.89
C LEU A 558 -20.37 -4.32 20.09
N GLY A 559 -19.50 -4.01 21.06
CA GLY A 559 -19.25 -4.84 22.24
C GLY A 559 -18.36 -6.06 21.99
N ASN A 560 -17.83 -6.25 20.77
CA ASN A 560 -16.98 -7.37 20.41
C ASN A 560 -15.48 -7.03 20.56
N LYS A 561 -15.05 -6.84 21.81
CA LYS A 561 -13.67 -6.45 22.13
C LYS A 561 -12.64 -7.52 21.74
N GLN A 562 -12.99 -8.82 21.75
CA GLN A 562 -12.07 -9.88 21.32
C GLN A 562 -11.72 -9.77 19.83
N ARG A 563 -12.69 -9.45 18.96
CA ARG A 563 -12.39 -9.18 17.56
C ARG A 563 -11.57 -7.90 17.40
N ALA A 564 -11.92 -6.84 18.12
CA ALA A 564 -11.14 -5.58 18.08
C ALA A 564 -9.66 -5.80 18.41
N HIS A 565 -9.37 -6.63 19.42
CA HIS A 565 -8.00 -7.01 19.78
C HIS A 565 -7.22 -7.62 18.59
N LYS A 566 -7.81 -8.60 17.91
CA LYS A 566 -7.20 -9.24 16.72
C LYS A 566 -7.00 -8.24 15.58
N ILE A 567 -7.96 -7.36 15.36
CA ILE A 567 -7.87 -6.33 14.32
C ILE A 567 -6.74 -5.33 14.61
N PHE A 568 -6.54 -4.94 15.87
CA PHE A 568 -5.41 -4.09 16.23
C PHE A 568 -4.06 -4.76 15.99
N GLN A 569 -3.94 -6.08 16.15
CA GLN A 569 -2.72 -6.80 15.80
C GLN A 569 -2.40 -6.65 14.30
N GLU A 570 -3.40 -6.71 13.41
CA GLU A 570 -3.20 -6.44 11.98
C GLU A 570 -2.84 -4.96 11.74
N SER A 571 -3.52 -4.02 12.41
CA SER A 571 -3.21 -2.58 12.32
C SER A 571 -1.77 -2.26 12.71
N LEU A 572 -1.21 -2.97 13.70
CA LEU A 572 0.17 -2.82 14.17
C LEU A 572 1.20 -3.38 13.19
N LYS A 573 0.84 -4.38 12.37
CA LYS A 573 1.70 -4.86 11.29
C LYS A 573 1.87 -3.81 10.20
N CYS A 574 0.80 -3.06 9.89
CA CYS A 574 0.83 -2.01 8.88
C CYS A 574 1.61 -0.76 9.35
N ASN A 575 1.46 -0.36 10.62
CA ASN A 575 2.16 0.80 11.15
C ASN A 575 2.59 0.59 12.61
N PHE A 576 3.75 -0.04 12.77
CA PHE A 576 4.30 -0.44 14.06
C PHE A 576 4.79 0.74 14.93
N ASP A 577 5.10 1.89 14.34
CA ASP A 577 5.67 3.03 15.08
C ASP A 577 4.62 4.05 15.54
N ASN A 578 3.36 3.89 15.12
CA ASN A 578 2.30 4.80 15.51
C ASN A 578 1.84 4.53 16.95
N TRP A 579 2.25 5.40 17.87
CA TRP A 579 1.90 5.32 19.29
C TRP A 579 0.39 5.31 19.57
N LYS A 580 -0.45 5.91 18.71
CA LYS A 580 -1.91 5.92 18.90
C LYS A 580 -2.52 4.53 18.76
N ILE A 581 -1.97 3.72 17.84
CA ILE A 581 -2.42 2.34 17.64
C ILE A 581 -2.03 1.49 18.85
N TRP A 582 -0.80 1.67 19.35
CA TRP A 582 -0.34 1.01 20.58
C TRP A 582 -1.17 1.36 21.82
N GLU A 583 -1.58 2.62 21.96
CA GLU A 583 -2.43 3.07 23.06
C GLU A 583 -3.82 2.42 22.98
N ASN A 584 -4.45 2.41 21.80
CA ASN A 584 -5.72 1.72 21.60
C ASN A 584 -5.60 0.20 21.81
N PHE A 585 -4.52 -0.41 21.32
CA PHE A 585 -4.25 -1.84 21.50
C PHE A 585 -4.07 -2.19 22.98
N LEU A 586 -3.28 -1.41 23.73
CA LEU A 586 -3.09 -1.56 25.17
C LEU A 586 -4.43 -1.57 25.92
N LEU A 587 -5.28 -0.57 25.69
CA LEU A 587 -6.58 -0.46 26.37
C LEU A 587 -7.48 -1.66 26.07
N VAL A 588 -7.55 -2.09 24.81
CA VAL A 588 -8.35 -3.27 24.44
C VAL A 588 -7.75 -4.58 24.97
N SER A 589 -6.44 -4.74 24.98
CA SER A 589 -5.78 -5.91 25.56
C SER A 589 -6.06 -6.04 27.05
N VAL A 590 -6.08 -4.92 27.80
CA VAL A 590 -6.47 -4.91 29.22
C VAL A 590 -7.94 -5.29 29.40
N ASP A 591 -8.83 -4.71 28.61
CA ASP A 591 -10.26 -5.00 28.66
C ASP A 591 -10.61 -6.46 28.34
N VAL A 592 -9.87 -7.09 27.43
CA VAL A 592 -10.06 -8.50 27.04
C VAL A 592 -9.35 -9.47 28.00
N GLY A 593 -8.38 -8.99 28.80
CA GLY A 593 -7.57 -9.82 29.69
C GLY A 593 -6.34 -10.46 29.02
N CYS A 594 -5.90 -9.94 27.87
CA CYS A 594 -4.66 -10.33 27.20
C CYS A 594 -3.47 -9.59 27.84
N PHE A 595 -3.09 -9.97 29.07
CA PHE A 595 -2.10 -9.22 29.86
C PHE A 595 -0.68 -9.25 29.30
N GLU A 596 -0.30 -10.27 28.54
CA GLU A 596 1.01 -10.30 27.88
C GLU A 596 1.13 -9.23 26.79
N ASP A 597 0.11 -9.13 25.94
CA ASP A 597 0.04 -8.12 24.89
C ASP A 597 -0.07 -6.72 25.49
N ALA A 598 -0.82 -6.55 26.58
CA ALA A 598 -0.86 -5.30 27.33
C ALA A 598 0.53 -4.89 27.87
N LEU A 599 1.30 -5.82 28.46
CA LEU A 599 2.66 -5.53 28.90
C LEU A 599 3.60 -5.17 27.74
N ASN A 600 3.48 -5.85 26.61
CA ASN A 600 4.27 -5.54 25.40
C ASN A 600 3.94 -4.14 24.89
N ALA A 601 2.64 -3.82 24.79
CA ALA A 601 2.16 -2.54 24.32
C ALA A 601 2.61 -1.39 25.24
N TYR A 602 2.51 -1.58 26.57
CA TYR A 602 2.96 -0.60 27.53
C TYR A 602 4.47 -0.35 27.40
N ASN A 603 5.30 -1.40 27.29
CA ASN A 603 6.74 -1.26 27.04
C ASN A 603 7.02 -0.47 25.77
N ARG A 604 6.35 -0.80 24.66
CA ARG A 604 6.55 -0.11 23.39
C ARG A 604 6.12 1.36 23.47
N LEU A 605 5.07 1.68 24.22
CA LEU A 605 4.67 3.06 24.46
C LEU A 605 5.71 3.85 25.25
N ILE A 606 6.40 3.23 26.23
CA ILE A 606 7.52 3.87 26.93
C ILE A 606 8.65 4.23 25.94
N GLU A 607 8.96 3.34 24.99
CA GLU A 607 9.99 3.57 23.98
C GLU A 607 9.59 4.67 22.98
N LEU A 608 8.35 4.66 22.49
CA LEU A 608 7.85 5.63 21.51
C LEU A 608 7.60 7.01 22.13
N LYS A 609 7.07 7.03 23.36
CA LYS A 609 6.78 8.23 24.12
C LYS A 609 7.69 8.20 25.35
N ASN A 610 8.87 8.82 25.26
CA ASN A 610 9.91 8.92 26.31
C ASN A 610 9.42 9.29 27.74
N LYS A 611 8.16 9.73 27.93
CA LYS A 611 7.54 10.03 29.23
C LYS A 611 6.14 9.43 29.39
N TYR A 612 5.82 8.35 28.68
CA TYR A 612 4.53 7.69 28.83
C TYR A 612 4.37 7.13 30.25
N PHE A 613 3.22 7.44 30.86
CA PHE A 613 2.83 6.95 32.17
C PHE A 613 1.31 7.00 32.27
N ASP A 614 0.70 5.83 32.48
CA ASP A 614 -0.72 5.67 32.76
C ASP A 614 -0.86 4.83 34.02
N GLU A 615 -1.16 5.50 35.14
CA GLU A 615 -1.23 4.89 36.47
C GLU A 615 -2.36 3.84 36.55
N GLU A 616 -3.50 4.11 35.94
CA GLU A 616 -4.69 3.27 36.03
C GLU A 616 -4.44 1.95 35.30
N VAL A 617 -4.00 2.03 34.04
CA VAL A 617 -3.70 0.86 33.22
C VAL A 617 -2.58 0.03 33.84
N LEU A 618 -1.51 0.68 34.29
CA LEU A 618 -0.40 -0.01 34.95
C LEU A 618 -0.87 -0.75 36.20
N THR A 619 -1.70 -0.11 37.03
CA THR A 619 -2.23 -0.72 38.26
C THR A 619 -3.10 -1.95 37.97
N ILE A 620 -3.95 -1.90 36.93
CA ILE A 620 -4.79 -3.03 36.53
C ILE A 620 -3.93 -4.23 36.12
N ILE A 621 -2.94 -4.01 35.24
CA ILE A 621 -2.06 -5.08 34.76
C ILE A 621 -1.28 -5.69 35.93
N MET A 622 -0.72 -4.87 36.82
CA MET A 622 0.08 -5.36 37.94
C MET A 622 -0.76 -6.13 38.96
N LYS A 623 -1.98 -5.67 39.27
CA LYS A 623 -2.90 -6.39 40.16
C LYS A 623 -3.34 -7.72 39.57
N ALA A 624 -3.58 -7.79 38.26
CA ALA A 624 -3.92 -9.05 37.60
C ALA A 624 -2.80 -10.09 37.75
N ILE A 625 -1.54 -9.69 37.55
CA ILE A 625 -0.35 -10.55 37.69
C ILE A 625 -0.08 -10.91 39.16
N ALA A 626 -0.34 -9.99 40.10
CA ALA A 626 -0.17 -10.24 41.53
C ALA A 626 -1.17 -11.29 42.04
N ASN A 627 -2.43 -11.20 41.58
CA ASN A 627 -3.52 -12.10 41.97
C ASN A 627 -3.57 -13.41 41.16
N ASP A 628 -2.63 -13.61 40.24
CA ASP A 628 -2.54 -14.79 39.37
C ASP A 628 -3.85 -15.10 38.61
N LEU A 629 -4.47 -14.05 38.05
CA LEU A 629 -5.65 -14.21 37.19
C LEU A 629 -5.29 -15.05 35.96
N THR A 630 -6.29 -15.76 35.42
CA THR A 630 -6.18 -16.42 34.11
C THR A 630 -6.28 -15.38 33.00
N ASP A 631 -5.35 -15.41 32.05
CA ASP A 631 -5.42 -14.58 30.85
C ASP A 631 -6.52 -15.07 29.90
N ALA A 632 -6.76 -14.30 28.82
CA ALA A 632 -7.78 -14.63 27.81
C ALA A 632 -7.54 -15.97 27.09
N GLU A 633 -6.33 -16.52 27.16
CA GLU A 633 -5.95 -17.83 26.58
C GLU A 633 -6.01 -18.97 27.61
N GLY A 634 -6.39 -18.66 28.86
CA GLY A 634 -6.49 -19.62 29.97
C GLY A 634 -5.17 -19.92 30.68
N LEU A 635 -4.12 -19.15 30.44
CA LEU A 635 -2.82 -19.29 31.09
C LEU A 635 -2.74 -18.44 32.36
N ALA A 636 -2.01 -18.92 33.37
CA ALA A 636 -1.79 -18.19 34.61
C ALA A 636 -0.85 -16.98 34.39
N THR A 637 -1.25 -15.80 34.89
CA THR A 637 -0.49 -14.55 34.72
C THR A 637 0.83 -14.50 35.51
N SER A 638 1.05 -15.39 36.49
CA SER A 638 2.30 -15.53 37.22
C SER A 638 3.54 -15.70 36.32
N ARG A 639 3.36 -16.30 35.13
CA ARG A 639 4.43 -16.41 34.10
C ARG A 639 5.00 -15.05 33.67
N LEU A 640 4.19 -13.99 33.72
CA LEU A 640 4.55 -12.64 33.28
C LEU A 640 5.28 -11.83 34.36
N ARG A 641 5.37 -12.35 35.59
CA ARG A 641 5.93 -11.61 36.73
C ARG A 641 7.35 -11.12 36.49
N LYS A 642 8.23 -11.93 35.91
CA LYS A 642 9.62 -11.53 35.59
C LYS A 642 9.65 -10.37 34.61
N LYS A 643 8.88 -10.47 33.51
CA LYS A 643 8.78 -9.45 32.46
C LYS A 643 8.20 -8.14 32.98
N ALA A 644 7.16 -8.22 33.83
CA ALA A 644 6.57 -7.06 34.49
C ALA A 644 7.57 -6.35 35.43
N LEU A 645 8.39 -7.10 36.16
CA LEU A 645 9.43 -6.53 37.02
C LEU A 645 10.54 -5.82 36.22
N GLU A 646 10.95 -6.38 35.08
CA GLU A 646 11.91 -5.75 34.15
C GLU A 646 11.36 -4.44 33.59
N MET A 647 10.10 -4.44 33.11
CA MET A 647 9.41 -3.23 32.66
C MET A 647 9.32 -2.16 33.76
N LEU A 648 8.90 -2.53 34.98
CA LEU A 648 8.79 -1.58 36.08
C LEU A 648 10.15 -1.01 36.50
N ALA A 649 11.24 -1.77 36.38
CA ALA A 649 12.58 -1.28 36.63
C ALA A 649 13.00 -0.22 35.59
N HIS A 650 12.67 -0.45 34.31
CA HIS A 650 12.87 0.54 33.25
C HIS A 650 12.00 1.79 33.47
N LEU A 651 10.72 1.61 33.79
CA LEU A 651 9.81 2.72 34.08
C LEU A 651 10.26 3.53 35.30
N GLY A 652 10.77 2.87 36.34
CA GLY A 652 11.28 3.51 37.55
C GLY A 652 12.61 4.27 37.35
N SER A 653 13.36 3.97 36.28
CA SER A 653 14.55 4.76 35.92
C SER A 653 14.15 6.06 35.22
N ILE A 654 13.10 6.02 34.40
CA ILE A 654 12.53 7.18 33.70
C ILE A 654 11.75 8.08 34.67
N HIS A 655 10.87 7.47 35.47
CA HIS A 655 9.95 8.14 36.39
C HIS A 655 10.34 7.89 37.85
N SER A 656 11.54 8.30 38.24
CA SER A 656 12.08 8.05 39.59
C SER A 656 11.28 8.68 40.73
N ASN A 657 10.53 9.76 40.45
CA ASN A 657 9.67 10.44 41.42
C ASN A 657 8.27 9.81 41.54
N GLU A 658 7.91 8.83 40.71
CA GLU A 658 6.59 8.19 40.78
C GLU A 658 6.60 7.04 41.80
N GLY A 659 6.10 7.32 43.00
CA GLY A 659 6.05 6.35 44.11
C GLY A 659 5.25 5.09 43.77
N VAL A 660 4.19 5.23 42.97
CA VAL A 660 3.29 4.13 42.56
C VAL A 660 4.05 3.03 41.81
N VAL A 661 5.01 3.39 40.94
CA VAL A 661 5.80 2.42 40.15
C VAL A 661 6.58 1.47 41.07
N TRP A 662 7.18 2.02 42.13
CA TRP A 662 7.95 1.24 43.10
C TRP A 662 7.04 0.41 44.02
N GLU A 663 5.86 0.92 44.36
CA GLU A 663 4.85 0.20 45.13
C GLU A 663 4.32 -1.03 44.36
N LEU A 664 3.95 -0.84 43.08
CA LEU A 664 3.54 -1.93 42.20
C LEU A 664 4.68 -2.94 41.99
N SER A 665 5.92 -2.47 41.89
CA SER A 665 7.09 -3.35 41.79
C SER A 665 7.31 -4.16 43.08
N ALA A 666 7.05 -3.57 44.25
CA ALA A 666 7.11 -4.28 45.53
C ALA A 666 6.00 -5.34 45.63
N MET A 667 4.80 -5.05 45.13
CA MET A 667 3.67 -6.00 45.10
C MET A 667 4.01 -7.30 44.36
N LEU A 668 4.74 -7.21 43.24
CA LEU A 668 5.16 -8.36 42.44
C LEU A 668 6.43 -9.07 42.92
N THR A 669 7.12 -8.53 43.94
CA THR A 669 8.39 -9.08 44.41
C THR A 669 8.16 -10.07 45.56
N ASN A 670 8.64 -11.30 45.39
CA ASN A 670 8.53 -12.34 46.42
C ASN A 670 9.59 -12.22 47.54
N GLU A 671 10.80 -11.77 47.20
CA GLU A 671 11.90 -11.66 48.17
C GLU A 671 11.66 -10.50 49.15
N PRO A 672 11.57 -10.76 50.48
CA PRO A 672 11.22 -9.73 51.46
C PRO A 672 12.18 -8.55 51.51
N LEU A 673 13.49 -8.80 51.39
CA LEU A 673 14.51 -7.74 51.42
C LEU A 673 14.37 -6.78 50.24
N LYS A 674 14.31 -7.31 49.00
CA LYS A 674 14.12 -6.50 47.78
C LYS A 674 12.76 -5.78 47.78
N LYS A 675 11.72 -6.43 48.34
CA LYS A 675 10.40 -5.81 48.51
C LYS A 675 10.47 -4.60 49.44
N ALA A 676 11.16 -4.72 50.58
CA ALA A 676 11.36 -3.62 51.52
C ALA A 676 12.16 -2.45 50.89
N GLU A 677 13.21 -2.74 50.12
CA GLU A 677 13.97 -1.71 49.40
C GLU A 677 13.11 -0.93 48.38
N LYS A 678 12.23 -1.63 47.67
CA LYS A 678 11.29 -1.00 46.72
C LYS A 678 10.25 -0.14 47.42
N LEU A 679 9.67 -0.61 48.53
CA LEU A 679 8.75 0.21 49.35
C LEU A 679 9.44 1.46 49.91
N GLN A 680 10.72 1.37 50.28
CA GLN A 680 11.51 2.51 50.71
C GLN A 680 11.71 3.54 49.57
N LYS A 681 11.89 3.08 48.33
CA LYS A 681 11.93 3.94 47.13
C LYS A 681 10.56 4.55 46.83
N ALA A 682 9.47 3.80 46.98
CA ALA A 682 8.10 4.29 46.81
C ALA A 682 7.84 5.48 47.73
N HIS A 683 8.17 5.35 49.02
CA HIS A 683 8.03 6.42 49.99
C HIS A 683 8.81 7.67 49.58
N LYS A 684 10.07 7.52 49.16
CA LYS A 684 10.88 8.65 48.66
C LYS A 684 10.25 9.32 47.44
N GLY A 685 9.71 8.53 46.50
CA GLY A 685 9.02 9.03 45.32
C GLY A 685 7.80 9.88 45.69
N TYR A 686 6.92 9.36 46.53
CA TYR A 686 5.73 10.11 46.97
C TYR A 686 6.06 11.41 47.71
N VAL A 687 7.06 11.40 48.60
CA VAL A 687 7.52 12.61 49.31
C VAL A 687 8.13 13.63 48.34
N SER A 688 8.86 13.18 47.32
CA SER A 688 9.43 14.04 46.28
C SER A 688 8.35 14.70 45.41
N LYS A 689 7.30 13.94 45.03
CA LYS A 689 6.21 14.40 44.18
C LYS A 689 5.25 15.37 44.89
N SER A 690 4.99 15.15 46.18
CA SER A 690 4.07 15.95 46.99
C SER A 690 4.77 16.54 48.20
N PRO A 691 5.53 17.65 48.08
CA PRO A 691 6.29 18.21 49.22
C PRO A 691 5.39 18.71 50.36
N ASP A 692 4.14 19.08 50.06
CA ASP A 692 3.12 19.48 51.02
C ASP A 692 2.29 18.32 51.59
N TRP A 693 2.71 17.05 51.39
CA TRP A 693 1.99 15.88 51.91
C TRP A 693 1.70 15.93 53.42
N ALA A 694 2.53 16.68 54.17
CA ALA A 694 2.35 16.92 55.60
C ALA A 694 1.11 17.77 55.94
N LYS A 695 0.40 18.36 54.97
CA LYS A 695 -0.81 19.16 55.18
C LYS A 695 -2.09 18.44 54.77
N ASP A 696 -1.99 17.41 53.93
CA ASP A 696 -3.13 16.66 53.40
C ASP A 696 -3.30 15.34 54.16
N GLU A 697 -4.42 15.20 54.86
CA GLU A 697 -4.74 14.01 55.64
C GLU A 697 -4.88 12.74 54.77
N THR A 698 -5.35 12.87 53.54
CA THR A 698 -5.60 11.72 52.65
C THR A 698 -4.30 11.11 52.12
N ILE A 699 -3.38 11.97 51.68
CA ILE A 699 -2.02 11.58 51.24
C ILE A 699 -1.19 11.15 52.46
N GLY A 700 -1.38 11.80 53.61
CA GLY A 700 -0.79 11.38 54.88
C GLY A 700 -1.17 9.95 55.26
N LEU A 701 -2.44 9.58 55.10
CA LEU A 701 -2.92 8.23 55.38
C LEU A 701 -2.32 7.17 54.43
N THR A 702 -2.17 7.48 53.14
CA THR A 702 -1.52 6.54 52.19
C THR A 702 -0.04 6.36 52.51
N MET A 703 0.68 7.43 52.89
CA MET A 703 2.07 7.33 53.36
C MET A 703 2.20 6.47 54.62
N LEU A 704 1.29 6.63 55.59
CA LEU A 704 1.30 5.85 56.81
C LEU A 704 1.06 4.35 56.53
N LYS A 705 0.10 4.01 55.68
CA LYS A 705 -0.13 2.62 55.26
C LYS A 705 1.08 2.01 54.54
N LEU A 706 1.76 2.81 53.70
CA LEU A 706 3.01 2.40 53.06
C LEU A 706 4.12 2.14 54.10
N CYS A 707 4.24 3.00 55.12
CA CYS A 707 5.20 2.82 56.21
C CYS A 707 4.89 1.60 57.08
N GLU A 708 3.62 1.33 57.36
CA GLU A 708 3.18 0.12 58.06
C GLU A 708 3.64 -1.14 57.31
N ASN A 709 3.31 -1.23 56.02
CA ASN A 709 3.74 -2.33 55.14
C ASN A 709 5.28 -2.45 55.05
N LEU A 710 5.99 -1.32 54.92
CA LEU A 710 7.45 -1.29 54.92
C LEU A 710 8.05 -1.87 56.21
N CYS A 711 7.48 -1.53 57.38
CA CYS A 711 7.91 -2.05 58.67
C CYS A 711 7.66 -3.56 58.80
N GLU A 712 6.49 -4.04 58.36
CA GLU A 712 6.15 -5.47 58.38
C GLU A 712 7.09 -6.30 57.50
N VAL A 713 7.25 -5.89 56.23
CA VAL A 713 8.12 -6.60 55.27
C VAL A 713 9.60 -6.54 55.71
N SER A 714 10.04 -5.43 56.32
CA SER A 714 11.42 -5.34 56.84
C SER A 714 11.65 -6.28 58.03
N LEU A 715 10.64 -6.48 58.90
CA LEU A 715 10.68 -7.48 59.97
C LEU A 715 10.65 -8.90 59.42
N GLU A 716 9.88 -9.16 58.36
CA GLU A 716 9.87 -10.46 57.68
C GLU A 716 11.24 -10.78 57.05
N ALA A 717 11.85 -9.81 56.36
CA ALA A 717 13.21 -9.94 55.81
C ALA A 717 14.24 -10.29 56.89
N SER A 718 14.06 -9.80 58.12
CA SER A 718 14.93 -10.13 59.26
C SER A 718 14.79 -11.56 59.80
N LYS A 719 13.80 -12.33 59.33
CA LYS A 719 13.61 -13.74 59.68
C LYS A 719 14.18 -14.69 58.63
N THR A 720 14.29 -14.24 57.38
CA THR A 720 14.63 -15.06 56.22
C THR A 720 15.80 -14.44 55.43
N PHE A 721 16.98 -14.35 56.05
CA PHE A 721 18.18 -13.78 55.42
C PHE A 721 19.39 -14.71 55.55
N GLU A 722 20.30 -14.66 54.59
CA GLU A 722 21.59 -15.35 54.67
C GLU A 722 22.60 -14.51 55.47
N GLU A 723 23.57 -15.12 56.17
CA GLU A 723 24.52 -14.38 57.02
C GLU A 723 25.31 -13.30 56.26
N ARG A 724 25.48 -13.48 54.94
CA ARG A 724 26.10 -12.48 54.03
C ARG A 724 25.29 -11.20 53.87
N GLU A 725 23.97 -11.27 54.07
CA GLU A 725 23.02 -10.17 53.90
C GLU A 725 22.70 -9.44 55.22
N LYS A 726 23.24 -9.92 56.35
CA LYS A 726 22.99 -9.38 57.69
C LYS A 726 23.17 -7.86 57.79
N MET A 727 24.23 -7.34 57.17
CA MET A 727 24.52 -5.90 57.14
C MET A 727 23.47 -5.12 56.33
N LEU A 728 22.96 -5.69 55.24
CA LEU A 728 21.91 -5.07 54.41
C LEU A 728 20.57 -5.05 55.15
N VAL A 729 20.21 -6.15 55.83
CA VAL A 729 19.00 -6.25 56.66
C VAL A 729 19.04 -5.25 57.82
N LEU A 730 20.18 -5.13 58.51
CA LEU A 730 20.37 -4.13 59.57
C LEU A 730 20.20 -2.69 59.05
N SER A 731 20.78 -2.39 57.88
CA SER A 731 20.62 -1.10 57.22
C SER A 731 19.16 -0.81 56.86
N GLN A 732 18.46 -1.80 56.30
CA GLN A 732 17.06 -1.69 55.89
C GLN A 732 16.13 -1.49 57.10
N LEU A 733 16.28 -2.27 58.17
CA LEU A 733 15.52 -2.10 59.41
C LEU A 733 15.73 -0.71 60.02
N SER A 734 16.96 -0.20 59.98
CA SER A 734 17.26 1.15 60.48
C SER A 734 16.62 2.25 59.63
N SER A 735 16.57 2.06 58.32
CA SER A 735 15.96 2.99 57.35
C SER A 735 14.44 3.00 57.47
N ALA A 736 13.80 1.81 57.56
CA ALA A 736 12.37 1.66 57.78
C ALA A 736 11.94 2.31 59.10
N ARG A 737 12.72 2.09 60.18
CA ARG A 737 12.47 2.71 61.49
C ARG A 737 12.48 4.23 61.43
N LEU A 738 13.50 4.84 60.82
CA LEU A 738 13.62 6.30 60.73
C LEU A 738 12.48 6.90 59.89
N THR A 739 12.15 6.26 58.77
CA THR A 739 11.09 6.69 57.86
C THR A 739 9.72 6.66 58.56
N ALA A 740 9.38 5.54 59.19
CA ALA A 740 8.12 5.40 59.92
C ALA A 740 8.02 6.36 61.12
N GLN A 741 9.12 6.56 61.88
CA GLN A 741 9.15 7.54 62.98
C GLN A 741 8.89 8.97 62.51
N SER A 742 9.46 9.37 61.36
CA SER A 742 9.19 10.69 60.79
C SER A 742 7.72 10.87 60.41
N CYS A 743 7.11 9.86 59.78
CA CYS A 743 5.72 9.95 59.33
C CYS A 743 4.72 9.96 60.48
N VAL A 744 4.94 9.13 61.50
CA VAL A 744 4.13 9.12 62.72
C VAL A 744 4.22 10.46 63.46
N LYS A 745 5.42 11.05 63.54
CA LYS A 745 5.61 12.35 64.18
C LYS A 745 4.81 13.45 63.49
N VAL A 746 4.81 13.47 62.15
CA VAL A 746 4.03 14.43 61.34
C VAL A 746 2.53 14.23 61.55
N ALA A 747 2.06 12.97 61.51
CA ALA A 747 0.64 12.65 61.72
C ALA A 747 0.14 13.05 63.12
N MET A 748 0.97 12.83 64.15
CA MET A 748 0.66 13.22 65.53
C MET A 748 0.65 14.74 65.72
N SER A 749 1.56 15.49 65.05
CA SER A 749 1.58 16.95 65.16
C SER A 749 0.39 17.64 64.50
N ASN A 750 -0.23 17.00 63.50
CA ASN A 750 -1.39 17.53 62.78
C ASN A 750 -2.74 16.98 63.29
N GLU A 751 -2.73 16.16 64.35
CA GLU A 751 -3.93 15.59 65.00
C GLU A 751 -4.91 14.84 64.06
N TRP A 752 -4.41 14.18 63.01
CA TRP A 752 -5.25 13.43 62.06
C TRP A 752 -6.01 12.27 62.72
N GLU A 753 -7.32 12.42 62.93
CA GLU A 753 -8.15 11.45 63.63
C GLU A 753 -8.26 10.12 62.86
N SER A 754 -8.33 10.18 61.53
CA SER A 754 -8.41 9.00 60.65
C SER A 754 -7.17 8.11 60.72
N CYS A 755 -6.05 8.64 61.21
CA CYS A 755 -4.73 7.99 61.23
C CYS A 755 -4.39 7.32 62.58
N ARG A 756 -5.22 7.47 63.62
CA ARG A 756 -4.92 6.96 64.98
C ARG A 756 -4.73 5.43 65.04
N GLY A 757 -5.51 4.68 64.25
CA GLY A 757 -5.38 3.22 64.19
C GLY A 757 -4.04 2.77 63.58
N VAL A 758 -3.69 3.32 62.42
CA VAL A 758 -2.46 3.00 61.68
C VAL A 758 -1.21 3.44 62.45
N THR A 759 -1.23 4.62 63.06
CA THR A 759 -0.12 5.13 63.88
C THR A 759 0.13 4.27 65.12
N SER A 760 -0.91 3.74 65.76
CA SER A 760 -0.78 2.77 66.86
C SER A 760 -0.09 1.48 66.41
N ASN A 761 -0.49 0.92 65.26
CA ASN A 761 0.13 -0.28 64.71
C ASN A 761 1.61 -0.06 64.36
N ILE A 762 1.93 1.06 63.70
CA ILE A 762 3.31 1.42 63.37
C ILE A 762 4.16 1.52 64.64
N ASN A 763 3.65 2.11 65.73
CA ASN A 763 4.39 2.19 67.00
C ASN A 763 4.72 0.81 67.58
N GLN A 764 3.78 -0.15 67.53
CA GLN A 764 4.05 -1.54 67.93
C GLN A 764 5.10 -2.21 67.04
N LEU A 765 5.05 -1.98 65.72
CA LEU A 765 6.04 -2.49 64.78
C LEU A 765 7.43 -1.87 65.03
N LEU A 766 7.50 -0.58 65.37
CA LEU A 766 8.74 0.14 65.68
C LEU A 766 9.44 -0.45 66.92
N GLU A 767 8.69 -0.81 67.96
CA GLU A 767 9.25 -1.48 69.15
C GLU A 767 9.89 -2.83 68.79
N ARG A 768 9.19 -3.63 67.97
CA ARG A 768 9.71 -4.92 67.47
C ARG A 768 10.95 -4.73 66.60
N ILE A 769 10.99 -3.72 65.74
CA ILE A 769 12.18 -3.39 64.93
C ILE A 769 13.36 -3.02 65.81
N VAL A 770 13.16 -2.21 66.87
CA VAL A 770 14.24 -1.81 67.79
C VAL A 770 14.82 -3.03 68.53
N LEU A 771 13.97 -3.94 69.00
CA LEU A 771 14.41 -5.20 69.60
C LEU A 771 15.21 -6.02 68.59
N LYS A 772 14.71 -6.16 67.36
CA LYS A 772 15.38 -6.97 66.34
C LYS A 772 16.72 -6.41 65.89
N ILE A 773 16.85 -5.08 65.80
CA ILE A 773 18.14 -4.42 65.53
C ILE A 773 19.15 -4.71 66.65
N LYS A 774 18.70 -4.75 67.91
CA LYS A 774 19.59 -5.09 69.05
C LYS A 774 20.01 -6.56 69.05
N GLU A 775 19.15 -7.47 68.58
CA GLU A 775 19.47 -8.90 68.46
C GLU A 775 20.48 -9.18 67.33
N LEU A 776 20.43 -8.42 66.24
CA LEU A 776 21.25 -8.63 65.05
C LEU A 776 22.60 -7.89 65.08
N LYS A 777 22.75 -6.90 65.96
CA LYS A 777 24.01 -6.20 66.26
C LYS A 777 24.81 -6.97 67.30
#